data_AF-A0AAD5SMB8-F1
#
_entry.id   AF-A0AAD5SMB8-F1
#
_cell.length_a   1.000
_cell.length_b   1.000
_cell.length_c   1.000
_cell.angle_alpha   90.00
_cell.angle_beta   90.00
_cell.angle_gamma   90.00
#
_symmetry.space_group_name_H-M   'P 1'
#
loop_
_entity.id
_entity.type
_entity.pdbx_description
1 polymer ?
#
loop_
_entity_poly.entity_id
_entity_poly.type
_entity_poly.pdbx_seq_one_letter_code
_entity_poly.pdbx_strand_id
1 'polypeptide(L)'
;MGKVTPRTNIIGAHQQGVSVSTGGKLKGKRNGAWAGFSRNLYIILSLAVLLIATDWIPAKSTLGSLKARARRSYSAVSYLPTGFQFVALASVTLATYFVATGGRPYALFAWNCFIKPFLKSKPAGVDSDEHQKRLEQFYEGQAEVYDVTRKRLLRGRSTMLKLCAAQLRQYYPCHFANNFEPGKSGETVKDPSYLPSPPLSPSFLTGVDKRFAWVDIGGGTGENIERMNAFFPIRNFDMVYLVDITPSLCEVARKRFQKLGWINVKVLCMDASKFEIPKEDGADLEVALITMSYSLSMMESFYPLVDRLEQVLSPAGIFGVSDFYVSPKRSADPTRQLSWIMRWFWSVWFDLDNIYLHHSRRDYLEHKFKTVKSLNCKNPFVKPFVHIPYYVWIGGKQDAVLPELSLDGVALGADESDSDSNDSPVEEFTIPSEIAELALYSKHVSADHVHGQGQRWRQPFDAKLIPRFNTYIYAFAWEDPRTDLQFLDLKPSDRMMVITSGGCNVLEYTAKVGPARIHAVDLNPCQNNMLELKLAGISSLDYQDFWLLFGEGFHTQFTSLLDTHLSPHLSPYAYHFWKQTAGFKNFFKTGCSGLAIRVFQWVTKVKGLSGAVTRMCEADTIAEQKAIWDSEIRPHFLSSWLIRILNNDRFLWGALGVPPAQMQMILEEGGAYEYVVNTFDPIIAQTHLRDDNYFYYLCLMLKYNPRALPAYLSQEGFQTLKSNPSRLDAIKIHTDMIINVLNNQVSDGELTKVILMDHLDWFSPEDADAEISAVSKKMKKGGKAFWRSAGKRPWYNELFEQRGFKAKAAAPAKPSSGGGKAKKKKWSKGKVKDKANNAVVFDKATHDKLLKEVPTYKLVTPSVLVDRLRINGSLARVAIRELEERGLIRLVSAHGSQLIYTRATKAEDAPVEATEKKAPKKKAAAEEEDDE
;
A
#
# COMPACT_ATOMS: atom_id res chain seq x y z
N MET A 1 -82.45 -50.43 29.48
CA MET A 1 -81.79 -50.62 30.80
C MET A 1 -80.34 -50.17 30.65
N GLY A 2 -79.78 -49.14 31.27
CA GLY A 2 -80.23 -48.05 32.13
C GLY A 2 -79.00 -47.17 32.42
N LYS A 3 -79.17 -45.84 32.28
CA LYS A 3 -78.58 -44.68 33.01
C LYS A 3 -77.08 -44.76 33.43
N VAL A 4 -76.21 -43.76 33.23
CA VAL A 4 -76.25 -42.37 33.74
C VAL A 4 -75.16 -41.50 33.02
N THR A 5 -75.50 -40.25 32.72
CA THR A 5 -74.72 -39.08 32.22
C THR A 5 -74.13 -38.23 33.39
N PRO A 6 -73.50 -37.03 33.23
CA PRO A 6 -72.57 -36.46 32.22
C PRO A 6 -71.35 -35.73 32.88
N ARG A 7 -70.38 -35.23 32.08
CA ARG A 7 -69.85 -33.83 32.20
C ARG A 7 -68.92 -33.42 31.06
N THR A 8 -69.43 -32.50 30.25
CA THR A 8 -68.75 -31.57 29.34
C THR A 8 -68.46 -30.24 30.04
N ASN A 9 -67.40 -29.56 29.55
CA ASN A 9 -67.20 -28.11 29.43
C ASN A 9 -66.72 -27.25 30.63
N ILE A 10 -65.78 -26.33 30.29
CA ILE A 10 -65.66 -24.87 30.61
C ILE A 10 -64.38 -24.33 31.34
N ILE A 11 -63.60 -23.55 30.56
CA ILE A 11 -63.06 -22.16 30.73
C ILE A 11 -61.72 -21.83 31.48
N GLY A 12 -60.82 -21.16 30.72
CA GLY A 12 -60.14 -19.86 31.03
C GLY A 12 -58.70 -19.89 31.59
N ALA A 13 -57.79 -18.91 31.42
CA ALA A 13 -57.43 -17.84 30.46
C ALA A 13 -56.37 -16.92 31.14
N HIS A 14 -55.33 -16.47 30.39
CA HIS A 14 -54.50 -15.22 30.44
C HIS A 14 -52.98 -15.49 30.28
N GLN A 15 -52.33 -15.15 29.15
CA GLN A 15 -51.84 -13.83 28.63
C GLN A 15 -50.60 -13.28 29.38
N GLN A 16 -49.55 -12.74 28.77
CA GLN A 16 -49.37 -11.87 27.58
C GLN A 16 -48.03 -12.19 26.86
N GLY A 17 -47.74 -11.95 25.57
CA GLY A 17 -48.45 -11.32 24.47
C GLY A 17 -47.43 -10.76 23.43
N VAL A 18 -47.29 -11.40 22.26
CA VAL A 18 -46.97 -10.72 20.98
C VAL A 18 -47.68 -11.50 19.88
N SER A 19 -48.63 -10.84 19.21
CA SER A 19 -49.47 -11.43 18.16
C SER A 19 -48.73 -11.56 16.84
N VAL A 20 -48.68 -12.76 16.27
CA VAL A 20 -48.43 -12.96 14.83
C VAL A 20 -49.79 -12.98 14.14
N SER A 21 -50.08 -11.93 13.37
CA SER A 21 -51.27 -11.85 12.52
C SER A 21 -51.13 -12.79 11.33
N THR A 22 -52.00 -13.78 11.24
CA THR A 22 -52.17 -14.67 10.10
C THR A 22 -52.87 -13.95 8.95
N GLY A 23 -52.12 -13.71 7.87
CA GLY A 23 -52.54 -14.00 6.49
C GLY A 23 -53.88 -13.45 5.99
N GLY A 24 -54.13 -12.15 6.11
CA GLY A 24 -55.12 -11.47 5.28
C GLY A 24 -54.58 -11.26 3.86
N LYS A 25 -55.26 -11.82 2.85
CA LYS A 25 -55.02 -11.52 1.42
C LYS A 25 -55.08 -9.99 1.19
N LEU A 26 -53.94 -9.37 0.91
CA LEU A 26 -53.88 -8.01 0.38
C LEU A 26 -53.13 -8.02 -0.96
N LYS A 27 -53.92 -7.98 -2.03
CA LYS A 27 -53.51 -7.49 -3.35
C LYS A 27 -52.69 -6.22 -3.17
N GLY A 28 -51.52 -6.19 -3.80
CA GLY A 28 -50.67 -5.00 -3.85
C GLY A 28 -51.43 -3.78 -4.34
N LYS A 29 -51.65 -2.82 -3.44
CA LYS A 29 -51.77 -1.41 -3.80
C LYS A 29 -50.43 -0.76 -3.46
N ARG A 30 -49.66 -0.42 -4.50
CA ARG A 30 -48.58 0.55 -4.43
C ARG A 30 -49.12 1.81 -3.75
N ASN A 31 -48.73 2.07 -2.50
CA ASN A 31 -49.00 3.33 -1.82
C ASN A 31 -48.11 4.45 -2.40
N GLY A 32 -48.49 4.97 -3.58
CA GLY A 32 -47.92 6.19 -4.15
C GLY A 32 -48.32 7.47 -3.39
N ALA A 33 -49.34 7.42 -2.54
CA ALA A 33 -49.87 8.60 -1.85
C ALA A 33 -49.00 9.09 -0.68
N TRP A 34 -48.34 8.19 0.07
CA TRP A 34 -47.50 8.56 1.23
C TRP A 34 -46.10 9.07 0.84
N ALA A 35 -45.56 8.61 -0.29
CA ALA A 35 -44.32 9.14 -0.86
C ALA A 35 -44.51 10.58 -1.39
N GLY A 36 -45.68 10.89 -1.94
CA GLY A 36 -46.04 12.26 -2.36
C GLY A 36 -46.29 13.20 -1.16
N PHE A 37 -46.96 12.69 -0.12
CA PHE A 37 -47.28 13.49 1.07
C PHE A 37 -46.04 13.88 1.88
N SER A 38 -45.10 12.94 2.07
CA SER A 38 -43.81 13.22 2.72
C SER A 38 -42.95 14.17 1.88
N ARG A 39 -42.83 13.95 0.56
CA ARG A 39 -42.07 14.85 -0.32
C ARG A 39 -42.61 16.29 -0.31
N ASN A 40 -43.93 16.46 -0.31
CA ASN A 40 -44.55 17.79 -0.26
C ASN A 40 -44.39 18.45 1.12
N LEU A 41 -44.49 17.69 2.22
CA LEU A 41 -44.24 18.20 3.56
C LEU A 41 -42.78 18.68 3.73
N TYR A 42 -41.81 17.98 3.14
CA TYR A 42 -40.41 18.39 3.14
C TYR A 42 -40.13 19.62 2.27
N ILE A 43 -40.80 19.74 1.11
CA ILE A 43 -40.72 20.95 0.27
C ILE A 43 -41.31 22.15 1.02
N ILE A 44 -42.44 21.98 1.70
CA ILE A 44 -43.08 23.02 2.51
C ILE A 44 -42.19 23.44 3.70
N LEU A 45 -41.57 22.49 4.41
CA LEU A 45 -40.60 22.77 5.47
C LEU A 45 -39.36 23.50 4.94
N SER A 46 -38.85 23.13 3.76
CA SER A 46 -37.70 23.78 3.13
C SER A 46 -38.03 25.20 2.66
N LEU A 47 -39.23 25.42 2.12
CA LEU A 47 -39.75 26.75 1.75
C LEU A 47 -39.99 27.65 2.97
N ALA A 48 -40.52 27.10 4.07
CA ALA A 48 -40.72 27.83 5.32
C ALA A 48 -39.37 28.29 5.91
N VAL A 49 -38.35 27.43 5.82
CA VAL A 49 -36.97 27.68 6.25
C VAL A 49 -36.30 28.74 5.36
N LEU A 50 -36.53 28.72 4.03
CA LEU A 50 -36.09 29.75 3.09
C LEU A 50 -36.73 31.13 3.37
N LEU A 51 -38.03 31.15 3.66
CA LEU A 51 -38.80 32.36 4.00
C LEU A 51 -38.33 33.02 5.31
N ILE A 52 -37.86 32.22 6.27
CA ILE A 52 -37.32 32.73 7.55
C ILE A 52 -35.92 33.35 7.36
N ALA A 53 -35.13 32.85 6.41
CA ALA A 53 -33.72 33.23 6.21
C ALA A 53 -33.46 34.43 5.26
N THR A 54 -34.47 34.92 4.54
CA THR A 54 -34.31 36.05 3.61
C THR A 54 -34.85 37.37 4.17
N ASP A 55 -34.04 38.43 4.15
CA ASP A 55 -34.40 39.76 4.68
C ASP A 55 -35.08 40.71 3.67
N TRP A 56 -35.36 40.24 2.45
CA TRP A 56 -36.03 41.02 1.41
C TRP A 56 -37.57 41.10 1.55
N ILE A 57 -38.17 40.46 2.55
CA ILE A 57 -39.63 40.45 2.75
C ILE A 57 -40.05 41.69 3.58
N PRO A 58 -40.84 42.62 3.02
CA PRO A 58 -41.27 43.84 3.73
C PRO A 58 -42.09 43.50 4.98
N ALA A 59 -41.75 44.11 6.12
CA ALA A 59 -42.37 43.84 7.42
C ALA A 59 -43.89 44.05 7.48
N LYS A 60 -44.44 44.87 6.56
CA LYS A 60 -45.88 45.19 6.47
C LYS A 60 -46.69 44.23 5.58
N SER A 61 -46.09 43.18 5.02
CA SER A 61 -46.80 42.18 4.21
C SER A 61 -47.41 41.06 5.07
N THR A 62 -48.42 40.36 4.54
CA THR A 62 -49.01 39.15 5.15
C THR A 62 -47.98 38.03 5.38
N LEU A 63 -46.96 37.95 4.51
CA LEU A 63 -45.80 37.08 4.72
C LEU A 63 -44.88 37.57 5.85
N GLY A 64 -44.76 38.89 6.06
CA GLY A 64 -44.02 39.50 7.16
C GLY A 64 -44.60 39.19 8.54
N SER A 65 -45.93 39.16 8.67
CA SER A 65 -46.60 38.79 9.94
C SER A 65 -46.47 37.29 10.25
N LEU A 66 -46.48 36.44 9.22
CA LEU A 66 -46.21 35.00 9.36
C LEU A 66 -44.75 34.74 9.78
N LYS A 67 -43.79 35.47 9.20
CA LYS A 67 -42.36 35.43 9.58
C LYS A 67 -42.15 35.85 11.04
N ALA A 68 -42.84 36.90 11.50
CA ALA A 68 -42.77 37.35 12.89
C ALA A 68 -43.32 36.31 13.90
N ARG A 69 -44.33 35.53 13.50
CA ARG A 69 -44.91 34.47 14.33
C ARG A 69 -44.00 33.24 14.40
N ALA A 70 -43.36 32.86 13.29
CA ALA A 70 -42.39 31.76 13.25
C ALA A 70 -41.09 32.06 14.03
N ARG A 71 -40.62 33.31 14.02
CA ARG A 71 -39.39 33.75 14.70
C ARG A 71 -39.46 33.68 16.23
N ARG A 72 -40.68 33.72 16.82
CA ARG A 72 -40.88 33.59 18.28
C ARG A 72 -40.64 32.18 18.82
N SER A 73 -40.71 31.16 17.97
CA SER A 73 -40.58 29.75 18.39
C SER A 73 -39.14 29.22 18.36
N TYR A 74 -38.19 29.98 17.80
CA TYR A 74 -36.79 29.57 17.64
C TYR A 74 -35.83 30.67 18.14
N SER A 75 -35.77 30.87 19.47
CA SER A 75 -34.96 31.95 20.07
C SER A 75 -33.44 31.71 20.03
N ALA A 76 -32.97 30.46 19.90
CA ALA A 76 -31.54 30.17 19.96
C ALA A 76 -30.77 30.47 18.66
N VAL A 77 -31.42 30.39 17.50
CA VAL A 77 -30.75 30.54 16.18
C VAL A 77 -30.64 32.02 15.77
N SER A 78 -31.53 32.88 16.29
CA SER A 78 -31.55 34.32 15.99
C SER A 78 -30.36 35.11 16.54
N TYR A 79 -29.57 34.54 17.45
CA TYR A 79 -28.37 35.18 18.02
C TYR A 79 -27.07 34.85 17.27
N LEU A 80 -27.12 33.98 16.24
CA LEU A 80 -25.96 33.68 15.41
C LEU A 80 -25.82 34.71 14.26
N PRO A 81 -24.60 35.12 13.88
CA PRO A 81 -24.38 35.99 12.72
C PRO A 81 -25.02 35.43 11.45
N THR A 82 -25.47 36.29 10.53
CA THR A 82 -26.26 35.91 9.33
C THR A 82 -25.58 34.83 8.47
N GLY A 83 -24.24 34.84 8.39
CA GLY A 83 -23.46 33.80 7.71
C GLY A 83 -23.58 32.42 8.35
N PHE A 84 -23.62 32.34 9.69
CA PHE A 84 -23.82 31.08 10.43
C PHE A 84 -25.25 30.56 10.30
N GLN A 85 -26.24 31.46 10.24
CA GLN A 85 -27.63 31.08 9.97
C GLN A 85 -27.77 30.45 8.60
N PHE A 86 -27.16 31.04 7.56
CA PHE A 86 -27.18 30.48 6.20
C PHE A 86 -26.50 29.11 6.13
N VAL A 87 -25.33 28.95 6.77
CA VAL A 87 -24.62 27.67 6.83
C VAL A 87 -25.44 26.60 7.57
N ALA A 88 -26.06 26.94 8.70
CA ALA A 88 -26.93 26.03 9.44
C ALA A 88 -28.15 25.62 8.60
N LEU A 89 -28.78 26.58 7.92
CA LEU A 89 -29.91 26.35 7.02
C LEU A 89 -29.56 25.42 5.87
N ALA A 90 -28.45 25.72 5.18
CA ALA A 90 -27.95 24.91 4.08
C ALA A 90 -27.59 23.51 4.55
N SER A 91 -27.00 23.37 5.74
CA SER A 91 -26.65 22.08 6.34
C SER A 91 -27.89 21.26 6.68
N VAL A 92 -28.92 21.87 7.29
CA VAL A 92 -30.18 21.20 7.61
C VAL A 92 -30.94 20.81 6.34
N THR A 93 -30.97 21.69 5.34
CA THR A 93 -31.63 21.42 4.05
C THR A 93 -30.92 20.29 3.30
N LEU A 94 -29.59 20.31 3.27
CA LEU A 94 -28.77 19.26 2.65
C LEU A 94 -28.90 17.94 3.39
N ALA A 95 -28.91 17.94 4.72
CA ALA A 95 -29.13 16.75 5.55
C ALA A 95 -30.53 16.17 5.31
N THR A 96 -31.56 17.01 5.26
CA THR A 96 -32.94 16.60 5.00
C THR A 96 -33.11 16.04 3.59
N TYR A 97 -32.53 16.72 2.59
CA TYR A 97 -32.49 16.24 1.21
C TYR A 97 -31.76 14.91 1.07
N PHE A 98 -30.62 14.75 1.76
CA PHE A 98 -29.87 13.50 1.79
C PHE A 98 -30.72 12.36 2.38
N VAL A 99 -31.35 12.56 3.54
CA VAL A 99 -32.23 11.56 4.18
C VAL A 99 -33.42 11.20 3.28
N ALA A 100 -34.03 12.19 2.61
CA ALA A 100 -35.23 12.01 1.79
C ALA A 100 -35.00 11.33 0.43
N THR A 101 -33.80 11.46 -0.17
CA THR A 101 -33.53 10.95 -1.53
C THR A 101 -32.86 9.57 -1.58
N GLY A 102 -32.09 9.22 -0.54
CA GLY A 102 -31.39 7.92 -0.47
C GLY A 102 -30.61 7.67 0.82
N GLY A 103 -30.67 8.61 1.77
CA GLY A 103 -29.96 8.59 3.05
C GLY A 103 -30.65 7.79 4.15
N ARG A 104 -31.93 7.41 4.00
CA ARG A 104 -32.70 6.67 5.01
C ARG A 104 -31.98 5.43 5.56
N PRO A 105 -31.38 4.53 4.74
CA PRO A 105 -30.58 3.43 5.27
C PRO A 105 -29.42 3.88 6.16
N TYR A 106 -28.71 4.94 5.74
CA TYR A 106 -27.57 5.49 6.48
C TYR A 106 -28.00 6.23 7.76
N ALA A 107 -29.16 6.87 7.76
CA ALA A 107 -29.72 7.52 8.94
C ALA A 107 -30.22 6.49 9.97
N LEU A 108 -30.87 5.40 9.52
CA LEU A 108 -31.23 4.26 10.38
C LEU A 108 -29.99 3.60 10.98
N PHE A 109 -28.95 3.37 10.15
CA PHE A 109 -27.67 2.87 10.62
C PHE A 109 -27.03 3.81 11.64
N ALA A 110 -26.97 5.11 11.34
CA ALA A 110 -26.39 6.12 12.24
C ALA A 110 -27.16 6.22 13.56
N TRP A 111 -28.49 6.14 13.52
CA TRP A 111 -29.31 6.07 14.71
C TRP A 111 -28.98 4.84 15.55
N ASN A 112 -28.95 3.66 14.94
CA ASN A 112 -28.71 2.40 15.65
C ASN A 112 -27.29 2.25 16.19
N CYS A 113 -26.26 2.76 15.49
CA CYS A 113 -24.85 2.58 15.88
C CYS A 113 -24.23 3.80 16.59
N PHE A 114 -24.76 5.01 16.40
CA PHE A 114 -24.13 6.23 16.94
C PHE A 114 -24.99 7.00 17.94
N ILE A 115 -26.29 6.72 18.04
CA ILE A 115 -27.20 7.47 18.93
C ILE A 115 -27.87 6.54 19.95
N LYS A 116 -28.51 5.47 19.48
CA LYS A 116 -29.22 4.48 20.31
C LYS A 116 -28.35 3.86 21.42
N PRO A 117 -27.05 3.56 21.22
CA PRO A 117 -26.21 2.98 22.28
C PRO A 117 -26.00 3.92 23.47
N PHE A 118 -26.02 5.24 23.26
CA PHE A 118 -25.87 6.22 24.34
C PHE A 118 -27.16 6.41 25.17
N LEU A 119 -28.28 5.84 24.71
CA LEU A 119 -29.61 6.01 25.34
C LEU A 119 -30.06 4.81 26.17
N LYS A 120 -29.28 3.71 26.21
CA LYS A 120 -29.62 2.48 26.95
C LYS A 120 -28.49 2.10 27.92
N SER A 121 -28.84 1.64 29.12
CA SER A 121 -27.89 1.06 30.08
C SER A 121 -27.48 -0.37 29.68
N LYS A 122 -26.19 -0.71 29.88
CA LYS A 122 -25.64 -2.04 29.57
C LYS A 122 -26.05 -3.06 30.66
N PRO A 123 -26.68 -4.20 30.33
CA PRO A 123 -26.67 -5.36 31.21
C PRO A 123 -25.25 -5.98 31.19
N ALA A 124 -24.76 -6.41 32.35
CA ALA A 124 -23.46 -7.06 32.51
C ALA A 124 -23.66 -8.57 32.68
N GLY A 125 -23.18 -9.38 31.73
CA GLY A 125 -23.30 -10.84 31.76
C GLY A 125 -22.65 -11.50 30.54
N VAL A 126 -22.05 -12.68 30.75
CA VAL A 126 -21.49 -13.57 29.72
C VAL A 126 -22.41 -14.79 29.68
N ASP A 127 -23.52 -14.71 28.96
CA ASP A 127 -24.37 -15.85 28.65
C ASP A 127 -24.64 -15.89 27.14
N SER A 128 -24.49 -17.07 26.53
CA SER A 128 -24.64 -17.26 25.08
C SER A 128 -26.05 -16.95 24.58
N ASP A 129 -27.08 -17.24 25.38
CA ASP A 129 -28.47 -16.89 25.07
C ASP A 129 -28.72 -15.38 25.15
N GLU A 130 -27.93 -14.68 25.98
CA GLU A 130 -27.93 -13.22 26.09
C GLU A 130 -27.20 -12.58 24.89
N HIS A 131 -26.14 -13.22 24.38
CA HIS A 131 -25.40 -12.77 23.19
C HIS A 131 -26.27 -12.83 21.92
N GLN A 132 -26.99 -13.94 21.67
CA GLN A 132 -27.90 -14.06 20.53
C GLN A 132 -28.99 -12.99 20.58
N LYS A 133 -29.63 -12.80 21.74
CA LYS A 133 -30.66 -11.77 21.93
C LYS A 133 -30.13 -10.36 21.66
N ARG A 134 -28.89 -10.06 22.08
CA ARG A 134 -28.24 -8.76 21.81
C ARG A 134 -28.00 -8.53 20.33
N LEU A 135 -27.48 -9.53 19.61
CA LEU A 135 -27.25 -9.42 18.16
C LEU A 135 -28.56 -9.31 17.37
N GLU A 136 -29.58 -10.09 17.72
CA GLU A 136 -30.90 -9.97 17.11
C GLU A 136 -31.50 -8.57 17.35
N GLN A 137 -31.47 -8.06 18.58
CA GLN A 137 -31.92 -6.69 18.88
C GLN A 137 -31.15 -5.60 18.11
N PHE A 138 -29.90 -5.87 17.76
CA PHE A 138 -29.08 -4.97 16.95
C PHE A 138 -29.45 -5.06 15.45
N TYR A 139 -29.74 -6.25 14.92
CA TYR A 139 -29.94 -6.48 13.49
C TYR A 139 -31.39 -6.46 13.02
N GLU A 140 -32.37 -6.86 13.84
CA GLU A 140 -33.78 -7.00 13.46
C GLU A 140 -34.33 -5.75 12.76
N GLY A 141 -34.09 -4.56 13.35
CA GLY A 141 -34.57 -3.28 12.83
C GLY A 141 -33.84 -2.75 11.59
N GLN A 142 -32.79 -3.45 11.12
CA GLN A 142 -31.98 -3.03 9.98
C GLN A 142 -31.66 -4.16 8.98
N ALA A 143 -32.18 -5.37 9.17
CA ALA A 143 -31.88 -6.54 8.34
C ALA A 143 -32.16 -6.30 6.84
N GLU A 144 -33.28 -5.64 6.51
CA GLU A 144 -33.65 -5.34 5.11
C GLU A 144 -32.74 -4.30 4.43
N VAL A 145 -32.06 -3.45 5.21
CA VAL A 145 -31.16 -2.39 4.69
C VAL A 145 -29.67 -2.69 4.96
N TYR A 146 -29.39 -3.88 5.49
CA TYR A 146 -28.07 -4.31 5.94
C TYR A 146 -27.02 -4.16 4.82
N ASP A 147 -27.28 -4.74 3.65
CA ASP A 147 -26.33 -4.75 2.52
C ASP A 147 -25.97 -3.33 2.04
N VAL A 148 -26.97 -2.43 1.96
CA VAL A 148 -26.82 -1.07 1.43
C VAL A 148 -25.87 -0.24 2.30
N THR A 149 -26.06 -0.32 3.62
CA THR A 149 -25.27 0.45 4.59
C THR A 149 -23.86 -0.13 4.74
N ARG A 150 -23.77 -1.47 4.80
CA ARG A 150 -22.52 -2.19 5.00
C ARG A 150 -21.63 -2.20 3.75
N LYS A 151 -22.13 -1.96 2.53
CA LYS A 151 -21.29 -1.80 1.33
C LYS A 151 -20.28 -0.65 1.43
N ARG A 152 -20.63 0.44 2.13
CA ARG A 152 -19.72 1.58 2.34
C ARG A 152 -18.87 1.45 3.59
N LEU A 153 -19.40 0.81 4.64
CA LEU A 153 -18.73 0.66 5.93
C LEU A 153 -17.74 -0.52 5.97
N LEU A 154 -18.18 -1.69 5.48
CA LEU A 154 -17.44 -2.94 5.51
C LEU A 154 -16.63 -3.13 4.23
N ARG A 155 -15.50 -2.41 4.15
CA ARG A 155 -14.50 -2.57 3.08
C ARG A 155 -13.75 -3.90 3.23
N GLY A 156 -12.88 -4.26 2.30
CA GLY A 156 -12.09 -5.50 2.42
C GLY A 156 -12.83 -6.79 2.06
N ARG A 157 -14.14 -6.94 2.29
CA ARG A 157 -14.90 -8.19 1.98
C ARG A 157 -14.69 -8.70 0.56
N SER A 158 -14.89 -7.83 -0.44
CA SER A 158 -14.69 -8.21 -1.84
C SER A 158 -13.21 -8.50 -2.15
N THR A 159 -12.28 -7.83 -1.49
CA THR A 159 -10.84 -8.11 -1.64
C THR A 159 -10.51 -9.48 -1.08
N MET A 160 -11.00 -9.80 0.13
CA MET A 160 -10.85 -11.12 0.77
C MET A 160 -11.36 -12.22 -0.13
N LEU A 161 -12.60 -12.12 -0.64
CA LEU A 161 -13.17 -13.13 -1.53
C LEU A 161 -12.36 -13.32 -2.83
N LYS A 162 -11.89 -12.22 -3.44
CA LYS A 162 -11.02 -12.31 -4.63
C LYS A 162 -9.69 -12.98 -4.34
N LEU A 163 -9.07 -12.66 -3.20
CA LEU A 163 -7.83 -13.29 -2.78
C LEU A 163 -8.05 -14.79 -2.48
N CYS A 164 -9.11 -15.16 -1.75
CA CYS A 164 -9.46 -16.56 -1.54
C CYS A 164 -9.68 -17.28 -2.88
N ALA A 165 -10.46 -16.70 -3.80
CA ALA A 165 -10.72 -17.29 -5.11
C ALA A 165 -9.44 -17.45 -5.94
N ALA A 166 -8.56 -16.44 -5.94
CA ALA A 166 -7.28 -16.49 -6.65
C ALA A 166 -6.38 -17.61 -6.12
N GLN A 167 -6.39 -17.84 -4.80
CA GLN A 167 -5.62 -18.91 -4.16
C GLN A 167 -6.26 -20.29 -4.37
N LEU A 168 -7.58 -20.40 -4.27
CA LEU A 168 -8.31 -21.66 -4.49
C LEU A 168 -8.04 -22.22 -5.88
N ARG A 169 -8.04 -21.37 -6.91
CA ARG A 169 -7.79 -21.78 -8.30
C ARG A 169 -6.41 -22.42 -8.54
N GLN A 170 -5.46 -22.23 -7.63
CA GLN A 170 -4.14 -22.86 -7.74
C GLN A 170 -4.16 -24.34 -7.35
N TYR A 171 -5.18 -24.78 -6.59
CA TYR A 171 -5.24 -26.12 -5.97
C TYR A 171 -6.51 -26.89 -6.30
N TYR A 172 -7.61 -26.17 -6.44
CA TYR A 172 -8.91 -26.74 -6.68
C TYR A 172 -9.31 -26.46 -8.14
N PRO A 173 -9.66 -27.52 -8.92
CA PRO A 173 -10.14 -27.36 -10.28
C PRO A 173 -11.26 -26.34 -10.34
N CYS A 174 -11.12 -25.35 -11.22
CA CYS A 174 -12.11 -24.30 -11.37
C CYS A 174 -12.73 -24.39 -12.76
N HIS A 175 -13.90 -25.01 -12.85
CA HIS A 175 -14.63 -25.11 -14.10
C HIS A 175 -15.67 -24.00 -14.22
N PHE A 176 -15.76 -23.43 -15.42
CA PHE A 176 -16.75 -22.43 -15.75
C PHE A 176 -17.61 -22.94 -16.91
N ALA A 177 -18.93 -22.69 -16.85
CA ALA A 177 -19.79 -23.04 -17.97
C ALA A 177 -19.44 -22.21 -19.21
N ASN A 178 -19.66 -22.81 -20.39
CA ASN A 178 -19.52 -22.17 -21.71
C ASN A 178 -18.11 -21.63 -21.99
N ASN A 179 -17.06 -22.23 -21.44
CA ASN A 179 -15.67 -21.74 -21.56
C ASN A 179 -15.49 -20.29 -21.07
N PHE A 180 -16.40 -19.79 -20.22
CA PHE A 180 -16.27 -18.45 -19.64
C PHE A 180 -15.13 -18.44 -18.63
N GLU A 181 -13.97 -17.90 -18.98
CA GLU A 181 -12.88 -17.75 -18.02
C GLU A 181 -12.95 -16.35 -17.37
N PRO A 182 -13.48 -16.19 -16.14
CA PRO A 182 -13.42 -14.93 -15.44
C PRO A 182 -11.97 -14.62 -15.10
N GLY A 183 -11.37 -13.82 -15.97
CA GLY A 183 -10.00 -13.41 -15.79
C GLY A 183 -9.21 -13.12 -17.05
N LYS A 184 -9.58 -13.64 -18.24
CA LYS A 184 -8.79 -13.40 -19.47
C LYS A 184 -8.56 -11.93 -19.82
N SER A 185 -9.31 -11.00 -19.24
CA SER A 185 -9.23 -9.55 -19.47
C SER A 185 -9.48 -8.72 -18.20
N GLY A 186 -9.37 -9.32 -17.02
CA GLY A 186 -9.71 -8.66 -15.74
C GLY A 186 -11.21 -8.46 -15.47
N GLU A 187 -12.08 -8.92 -16.38
CA GLU A 187 -13.54 -8.81 -16.30
C GLU A 187 -14.08 -9.45 -15.02
N THR A 188 -14.43 -8.61 -14.05
CA THR A 188 -15.42 -8.98 -13.03
C THR A 188 -16.78 -8.96 -13.69
N VAL A 189 -17.57 -10.02 -13.55
CA VAL A 189 -18.99 -9.99 -13.92
C VAL A 189 -19.63 -8.79 -13.22
N LYS A 190 -19.94 -7.74 -13.99
CA LYS A 190 -20.34 -6.42 -13.46
C LYS A 190 -21.75 -6.42 -12.88
N ASP A 191 -22.52 -7.47 -13.13
CA ASP A 191 -23.91 -7.58 -12.71
C ASP A 191 -24.21 -8.98 -12.14
N PRO A 192 -24.39 -9.09 -10.80
CA PRO A 192 -24.74 -10.34 -10.12
C PRO A 192 -26.05 -10.98 -10.63
N SER A 193 -26.94 -10.21 -11.27
CA SER A 193 -28.21 -10.73 -11.79
C SER A 193 -28.07 -11.65 -13.02
N TYR A 194 -26.88 -11.68 -13.65
CA TYR A 194 -26.55 -12.58 -14.77
C TYR A 194 -25.87 -13.89 -14.34
N LEU A 195 -25.75 -14.16 -13.04
CA LEU A 195 -25.09 -15.37 -12.54
C LEU A 195 -26.08 -16.35 -11.89
N PRO A 196 -27.01 -16.98 -12.63
CA PRO A 196 -27.64 -18.18 -12.11
C PRO A 196 -26.55 -19.27 -11.98
N SER A 197 -26.39 -19.78 -10.77
CA SER A 197 -25.87 -21.12 -10.52
C SER A 197 -26.91 -21.80 -9.64
N PRO A 198 -26.99 -23.13 -9.46
CA PRO A 198 -26.63 -24.25 -10.34
C PRO A 198 -27.85 -24.76 -11.15
N PRO A 199 -27.69 -25.53 -12.25
CA PRO A 199 -28.03 -26.96 -12.16
C PRO A 199 -27.13 -27.88 -13.04
N LEU A 200 -26.31 -28.68 -12.36
CA LEU A 200 -25.74 -30.00 -12.66
C LEU A 200 -25.25 -30.51 -11.29
N SER A 201 -25.21 -31.83 -11.04
CA SER A 201 -24.74 -32.34 -9.73
C SER A 201 -23.30 -31.89 -9.48
N PRO A 202 -22.96 -31.33 -8.30
CA PRO A 202 -21.61 -30.83 -8.00
C PRO A 202 -20.50 -31.87 -8.24
N SER A 203 -20.83 -33.15 -8.04
CA SER A 203 -19.94 -34.31 -8.19
C SER A 203 -19.53 -34.67 -9.62
N PHE A 204 -20.16 -34.10 -10.66
CA PHE A 204 -19.82 -34.44 -12.06
C PHE A 204 -18.63 -33.63 -12.61
N LEU A 205 -18.09 -32.68 -11.84
CA LEU A 205 -17.16 -31.68 -12.35
C LEU A 205 -15.68 -31.94 -12.01
N THR A 206 -15.36 -32.88 -11.12
CA THR A 206 -13.98 -32.99 -10.59
C THR A 206 -13.22 -34.22 -11.06
N GLY A 207 -13.84 -35.35 -11.40
CA GLY A 207 -13.08 -36.58 -11.70
C GLY A 207 -12.17 -37.04 -10.54
N VAL A 208 -12.32 -36.44 -9.35
CA VAL A 208 -11.57 -36.71 -8.12
C VAL A 208 -12.56 -37.26 -7.10
N ASP A 209 -12.19 -38.33 -6.39
CA ASP A 209 -13.01 -39.02 -5.38
C ASP A 209 -13.30 -38.22 -4.08
N LYS A 210 -13.03 -36.90 -4.03
CA LYS A 210 -13.22 -36.06 -2.84
C LYS A 210 -14.16 -34.90 -3.08
N ARG A 211 -15.07 -34.64 -2.12
CA ARG A 211 -16.03 -33.54 -2.15
C ARG A 211 -15.50 -32.32 -1.40
N PHE A 212 -15.77 -31.12 -1.90
CA PHE A 212 -15.26 -29.87 -1.33
C PHE A 212 -16.36 -29.00 -0.74
N ALA A 213 -16.08 -28.40 0.42
CA ALA A 213 -16.98 -27.50 1.10
C ALA A 213 -16.41 -26.10 1.35
N TRP A 214 -17.31 -25.11 1.42
CA TRP A 214 -17.03 -23.78 1.94
C TRP A 214 -17.88 -23.50 3.19
N VAL A 215 -17.26 -23.00 4.25
CA VAL A 215 -17.94 -22.51 5.46
C VAL A 215 -17.79 -20.98 5.59
N ASP A 216 -18.90 -20.23 5.54
CA ASP A 216 -18.95 -18.78 5.80
C ASP A 216 -19.47 -18.51 7.21
N ILE A 217 -18.56 -18.15 8.11
CA ILE A 217 -18.81 -17.93 9.54
C ILE A 217 -19.23 -16.47 9.81
N GLY A 218 -20.41 -16.29 10.38
CA GLY A 218 -21.08 -15.00 10.51
C GLY A 218 -21.51 -14.46 9.15
N GLY A 219 -22.06 -15.34 8.30
CA GLY A 219 -22.38 -15.01 6.91
C GLY A 219 -23.57 -14.06 6.73
N GLY A 220 -24.31 -13.75 7.81
CA GLY A 220 -25.37 -12.76 7.84
C GLY A 220 -26.43 -12.99 6.75
N THR A 221 -26.60 -12.01 5.86
CA THR A 221 -27.61 -12.03 4.78
C THR A 221 -27.24 -12.94 3.60
N GLY A 222 -26.06 -13.58 3.61
CA GLY A 222 -25.57 -14.43 2.52
C GLY A 222 -24.92 -13.67 1.35
N GLU A 223 -24.67 -12.36 1.50
CA GLU A 223 -24.10 -11.52 0.44
C GLU A 223 -22.70 -11.98 0.00
N ASN A 224 -21.88 -12.52 0.91
CA ASN A 224 -20.55 -13.02 0.56
C ASN A 224 -20.63 -14.21 -0.40
N ILE A 225 -21.55 -15.14 -0.16
CA ILE A 225 -21.77 -16.30 -1.02
C ILE A 225 -22.26 -15.84 -2.41
N GLU A 226 -23.20 -14.90 -2.45
CA GLU A 226 -23.62 -14.27 -3.73
C GLU A 226 -22.44 -13.66 -4.49
N ARG A 227 -21.60 -12.88 -3.81
CA ARG A 227 -20.45 -12.21 -4.42
C ARG A 227 -19.35 -13.18 -4.86
N MET A 228 -19.11 -14.24 -4.08
CA MET A 228 -18.09 -15.23 -4.40
C MET A 228 -18.38 -15.88 -5.74
N ASN A 229 -19.65 -16.08 -6.11
CA ASN A 229 -20.03 -16.64 -7.40
C ASN A 229 -19.43 -15.91 -8.62
N ALA A 230 -19.13 -14.60 -8.49
CA ALA A 230 -18.48 -13.81 -9.54
C ALA A 230 -16.96 -14.04 -9.65
N PHE A 231 -16.33 -14.62 -8.63
CA PHE A 231 -14.89 -14.88 -8.56
C PHE A 231 -14.56 -16.38 -8.59
N PHE A 232 -15.38 -17.20 -7.93
CA PHE A 232 -15.29 -18.64 -7.87
C PHE A 232 -16.72 -19.20 -7.81
N PRO A 233 -17.21 -19.82 -8.89
CA PRO A 233 -18.59 -20.27 -9.00
C PRO A 233 -19.00 -21.19 -7.84
N ILE A 234 -20.19 -20.98 -7.30
CA ILE A 234 -20.70 -21.76 -6.15
C ILE A 234 -20.88 -23.24 -6.48
N ARG A 235 -21.06 -23.58 -7.76
CA ARG A 235 -21.10 -24.96 -8.24
C ARG A 235 -19.79 -25.74 -8.09
N ASN A 236 -18.66 -25.05 -7.88
CA ASN A 236 -17.37 -25.70 -7.65
C ASN A 236 -17.23 -26.21 -6.20
N PHE A 237 -18.22 -25.94 -5.35
CA PHE A 237 -18.34 -26.54 -4.03
C PHE A 237 -19.50 -27.54 -4.03
N ASP A 238 -19.26 -28.73 -3.50
CA ASP A 238 -20.31 -29.72 -3.23
C ASP A 238 -21.27 -29.25 -2.16
N MET A 239 -20.77 -28.48 -1.20
CA MET A 239 -21.56 -27.90 -0.13
C MET A 239 -21.04 -26.54 0.31
N VAL A 240 -21.95 -25.61 0.57
CA VAL A 240 -21.63 -24.34 1.21
C VAL A 240 -22.47 -24.17 2.47
N TYR A 241 -21.82 -23.98 3.61
CA TYR A 241 -22.47 -23.73 4.89
C TYR A 241 -22.39 -22.24 5.22
N LEU A 242 -23.54 -21.60 5.39
CA LEU A 242 -23.64 -20.29 6.03
C LEU A 242 -23.98 -20.52 7.50
N VAL A 243 -23.09 -20.12 8.40
CA VAL A 243 -23.30 -20.22 9.85
C VAL A 243 -23.48 -18.83 10.43
N ASP A 244 -24.63 -18.54 11.02
CA ASP A 244 -24.89 -17.25 11.69
C ASP A 244 -25.82 -17.46 12.88
N ILE A 245 -25.64 -16.67 13.95
CA ILE A 245 -26.43 -16.80 15.17
C ILE A 245 -27.76 -16.03 15.11
N THR A 246 -27.94 -15.14 14.12
CA THR A 246 -29.04 -14.16 14.05
C THR A 246 -30.19 -14.66 13.15
N PRO A 247 -31.36 -15.05 13.70
CA PRO A 247 -32.48 -15.56 12.91
C PRO A 247 -32.97 -14.64 11.79
N SER A 248 -33.06 -13.32 12.03
CA SER A 248 -33.54 -12.39 11.00
C SER A 248 -32.61 -12.31 9.78
N LEU A 249 -31.29 -12.34 9.99
CA LEU A 249 -30.31 -12.37 8.90
C LEU A 249 -30.32 -13.71 8.16
N CYS A 250 -30.41 -14.83 8.89
CA CYS A 250 -30.54 -16.16 8.31
C CYS A 250 -31.77 -16.27 7.39
N GLU A 251 -32.89 -15.66 7.78
CA GLU A 251 -34.11 -15.67 6.96
C GLU A 251 -33.95 -14.88 5.65
N VAL A 252 -33.23 -13.76 5.69
CA VAL A 252 -32.84 -13.01 4.47
C VAL A 252 -31.94 -13.87 3.58
N ALA A 253 -30.98 -14.61 4.16
CA ALA A 253 -30.10 -15.49 3.41
C ALA A 253 -30.85 -16.65 2.74
N ARG A 254 -31.77 -17.32 3.46
CA ARG A 254 -32.61 -18.39 2.88
C ARG A 254 -33.43 -17.87 1.69
N LYS A 255 -34.08 -16.72 1.83
CA LYS A 255 -34.82 -16.08 0.73
C LYS A 255 -33.92 -15.73 -0.44
N ARG A 256 -32.70 -15.24 -0.19
CA ARG A 256 -31.71 -14.94 -1.23
C ARG A 256 -31.33 -16.20 -2.01
N PHE A 257 -30.95 -17.27 -1.33
CA PHE A 257 -30.52 -18.51 -1.98
C PHE A 257 -31.67 -19.23 -2.68
N GLN A 258 -32.88 -19.19 -2.12
CA GLN A 258 -34.08 -19.70 -2.79
C GLN A 258 -34.37 -18.92 -4.08
N LYS A 259 -34.22 -17.59 -4.07
CA LYS A 259 -34.38 -16.76 -5.27
C LYS A 259 -33.31 -17.05 -6.33
N LEU A 260 -32.08 -17.35 -5.90
CA LEU A 260 -30.96 -17.68 -6.79
C LEU A 260 -31.00 -19.15 -7.26
N GLY A 261 -31.83 -20.01 -6.66
CA GLY A 261 -31.97 -21.43 -7.02
C GLY A 261 -30.88 -22.34 -6.45
N TRP A 262 -30.15 -21.90 -5.42
CA TRP A 262 -28.98 -22.62 -4.89
C TRP A 262 -29.39 -23.78 -3.98
N ILE A 263 -29.11 -25.01 -4.42
CA ILE A 263 -29.47 -26.24 -3.69
C ILE A 263 -28.33 -26.80 -2.83
N ASN A 264 -27.09 -26.40 -3.11
CA ASN A 264 -25.89 -26.83 -2.41
C ASN A 264 -25.48 -25.85 -1.29
N VAL A 265 -26.39 -24.97 -0.84
CA VAL A 265 -26.11 -23.96 0.19
C VAL A 265 -27.06 -24.17 1.38
N LYS A 266 -26.50 -24.48 2.55
CA LYS A 266 -27.23 -24.71 3.81
C LYS A 266 -27.05 -23.52 4.77
N VAL A 267 -28.16 -22.99 5.29
CA VAL A 267 -28.17 -21.89 6.28
C VAL A 267 -28.40 -22.47 7.68
N LEU A 268 -27.35 -22.46 8.50
CA LEU A 268 -27.32 -22.96 9.86
C LEU A 268 -27.43 -21.78 10.85
N CYS A 269 -28.61 -21.62 11.45
CA CYS A 269 -28.87 -20.58 12.44
C CYS A 269 -28.40 -21.05 13.83
N MET A 270 -27.11 -20.89 14.13
CA MET A 270 -26.50 -21.41 15.35
C MET A 270 -25.25 -20.61 15.76
N ASP A 271 -24.78 -20.86 16.99
CA ASP A 271 -23.48 -20.38 17.45
C ASP A 271 -22.35 -21.08 16.68
N ALA A 272 -21.47 -20.29 16.06
CA ALA A 272 -20.35 -20.77 15.26
C ALA A 272 -19.36 -21.63 16.07
N SER A 273 -19.25 -21.42 17.39
CA SER A 273 -18.39 -22.23 18.26
C SER A 273 -18.85 -23.69 18.39
N LYS A 274 -20.13 -23.94 18.07
CA LYS A 274 -20.77 -25.26 18.12
C LYS A 274 -20.89 -25.91 16.73
N PHE A 275 -20.34 -25.28 15.69
CA PHE A 275 -20.45 -25.80 14.33
C PHE A 275 -19.71 -27.12 14.17
N GLU A 276 -20.39 -28.09 13.56
CA GLU A 276 -19.82 -29.36 13.11
C GLU A 276 -20.40 -29.65 11.73
N ILE A 277 -19.62 -30.34 10.90
CA ILE A 277 -20.10 -30.79 9.59
C ILE A 277 -21.30 -31.73 9.87
N PRO A 278 -22.50 -31.46 9.29
CA PRO A 278 -23.65 -32.31 9.48
C PRO A 278 -23.35 -33.76 9.09
N LYS A 279 -23.66 -34.71 9.98
CA LYS A 279 -23.35 -36.14 9.78
C LYS A 279 -23.92 -36.72 8.48
N GLU A 280 -25.02 -36.15 8.01
CA GLU A 280 -25.70 -36.47 6.75
C GLU A 280 -24.87 -36.15 5.50
N ASP A 281 -23.88 -35.25 5.60
CA ASP A 281 -23.09 -34.81 4.45
C ASP A 281 -21.83 -35.67 4.19
N GLY A 282 -21.61 -36.73 4.98
CA GLY A 282 -20.54 -37.71 4.79
C GLY A 282 -19.19 -37.32 5.40
N ALA A 283 -18.30 -38.30 5.56
CA ALA A 283 -16.93 -38.11 6.07
C ALA A 283 -15.91 -37.76 4.96
N ASP A 284 -16.34 -37.84 3.70
CA ASP A 284 -15.57 -37.58 2.48
C ASP A 284 -15.54 -36.08 2.07
N LEU A 285 -16.16 -35.22 2.89
CA LEU A 285 -16.26 -33.78 2.65
C LEU A 285 -15.09 -33.01 3.28
N GLU A 286 -14.25 -32.40 2.44
CA GLU A 286 -13.12 -31.57 2.88
C GLU A 286 -13.49 -30.07 2.84
N VAL A 287 -13.23 -29.35 3.94
CA VAL A 287 -13.44 -27.89 3.97
C VAL A 287 -12.28 -27.20 3.26
N ALA A 288 -12.51 -26.85 1.99
CA ALA A 288 -11.55 -26.16 1.13
C ALA A 288 -11.46 -24.65 1.43
N LEU A 289 -12.54 -24.05 1.91
CA LEU A 289 -12.60 -22.63 2.21
C LEU A 289 -13.32 -22.37 3.54
N ILE A 290 -12.75 -21.48 4.35
CA ILE A 290 -13.43 -20.83 5.47
C ILE A 290 -13.36 -19.32 5.26
N THR A 291 -14.46 -18.61 5.49
CA THR A 291 -14.47 -17.14 5.47
C THR A 291 -15.08 -16.53 6.73
N MET A 292 -14.50 -15.43 7.19
CA MET A 292 -15.02 -14.59 8.27
C MET A 292 -15.00 -13.13 7.85
N SER A 293 -16.16 -12.52 7.73
CA SER A 293 -16.30 -11.14 7.28
C SER A 293 -16.97 -10.31 8.36
N TYR A 294 -16.17 -9.57 9.12
CA TYR A 294 -16.61 -8.72 10.23
C TYR A 294 -17.38 -9.49 11.31
N SER A 295 -17.01 -10.76 11.49
CA SER A 295 -17.59 -11.67 12.48
C SER A 295 -16.62 -11.96 13.62
N LEU A 296 -15.30 -11.99 13.41
CA LEU A 296 -14.34 -12.32 14.46
C LEU A 296 -14.30 -11.25 15.58
N SER A 297 -14.44 -9.97 15.22
CA SER A 297 -14.55 -8.86 16.18
C SER A 297 -15.87 -8.85 16.96
N MET A 298 -16.90 -9.54 16.47
CA MET A 298 -18.21 -9.68 17.13
C MET A 298 -18.22 -10.82 18.16
N MET A 299 -17.30 -11.77 18.06
CA MET A 299 -17.22 -12.91 18.98
C MET A 299 -16.57 -12.52 20.31
N GLU A 300 -17.25 -12.83 21.41
CA GLU A 300 -16.72 -12.65 22.77
C GLU A 300 -15.60 -13.66 23.06
N SER A 301 -15.88 -14.95 22.84
CA SER A 301 -14.90 -16.04 22.95
C SER A 301 -14.47 -16.49 21.56
N PHE A 302 -13.27 -16.11 21.15
CA PHE A 302 -12.75 -16.44 19.81
C PHE A 302 -11.71 -17.56 19.81
N TYR A 303 -11.05 -17.87 20.94
CA TYR A 303 -10.05 -18.94 21.01
C TYR A 303 -10.62 -20.31 20.63
N PRO A 304 -11.73 -20.78 21.25
CA PRO A 304 -12.28 -22.11 20.91
C PRO A 304 -12.82 -22.18 19.48
N LEU A 305 -13.32 -21.06 18.97
CA LEU A 305 -13.76 -20.95 17.57
C LEU A 305 -12.57 -21.12 16.63
N VAL A 306 -11.49 -20.37 16.82
CA VAL A 306 -10.30 -20.44 15.96
C VAL A 306 -9.67 -21.83 16.02
N ASP A 307 -9.59 -22.45 17.21
CA ASP A 307 -9.12 -23.84 17.37
C ASP A 307 -9.97 -24.85 16.59
N ARG A 308 -11.30 -24.72 16.67
CA ARG A 308 -12.21 -25.60 15.93
C ARG A 308 -12.12 -25.38 14.42
N LEU A 309 -12.02 -24.13 13.96
CA LEU A 309 -11.85 -23.81 12.54
C LEU A 309 -10.55 -24.39 11.98
N GLU A 310 -9.48 -24.44 12.79
CA GLU A 310 -8.22 -25.09 12.43
C GLU A 310 -8.41 -26.60 12.24
N GLN A 311 -9.14 -27.26 13.14
CA GLN A 311 -9.41 -28.69 13.04
C GLN A 311 -10.22 -29.06 11.79
N VAL A 312 -11.26 -28.29 11.46
CA VAL A 312 -12.15 -28.61 10.32
C VAL A 312 -11.58 -28.21 8.96
N LEU A 313 -10.65 -27.24 8.91
CA LEU A 313 -10.03 -26.83 7.65
C LEU A 313 -9.21 -27.98 7.07
N SER A 314 -9.36 -28.24 5.78
CA SER A 314 -8.51 -29.23 5.09
C SER A 314 -7.04 -28.81 5.08
N PRO A 315 -6.07 -29.73 4.97
CA PRO A 315 -4.65 -29.40 4.85
C PRO A 315 -4.35 -28.38 3.73
N ALA A 316 -4.99 -28.51 2.56
CA ALA A 316 -4.86 -27.56 1.45
C ALA A 316 -5.86 -26.38 1.52
N GLY A 317 -6.62 -26.28 2.61
CA GLY A 317 -7.72 -25.34 2.76
C GLY A 317 -7.26 -23.90 2.99
N ILE A 318 -8.08 -22.96 2.54
CA ILE A 318 -7.83 -21.53 2.67
C ILE A 318 -8.78 -20.91 3.70
N PHE A 319 -8.24 -20.03 4.54
CA PHE A 319 -9.00 -19.25 5.51
C PHE A 319 -8.88 -17.75 5.21
N GLY A 320 -9.99 -17.11 4.82
CA GLY A 320 -10.07 -15.67 4.61
C GLY A 320 -10.75 -14.93 5.76
N VAL A 321 -10.15 -13.83 6.21
CA VAL A 321 -10.72 -12.93 7.22
C VAL A 321 -10.68 -11.48 6.72
N SER A 322 -11.79 -10.76 6.87
CA SER A 322 -11.86 -9.31 6.68
C SER A 322 -12.52 -8.70 7.89
N ASP A 323 -11.79 -7.94 8.71
CA ASP A 323 -12.33 -7.40 9.95
C ASP A 323 -11.72 -6.05 10.36
N PHE A 324 -12.34 -5.39 11.34
CA PHE A 324 -11.77 -4.24 12.02
C PHE A 324 -10.62 -4.66 12.93
N TYR A 325 -9.69 -3.74 13.17
CA TYR A 325 -8.59 -4.00 14.11
C TYR A 325 -8.09 -2.74 14.79
N VAL A 326 -7.38 -2.99 15.89
CA VAL A 326 -6.44 -2.04 16.48
C VAL A 326 -5.08 -2.72 16.60
N SER A 327 -4.00 -1.97 16.41
CA SER A 327 -2.65 -2.50 16.53
C SER A 327 -2.24 -2.62 18.01
N PRO A 328 -1.26 -3.48 18.36
CA PRO A 328 -0.58 -3.37 19.64
C PRO A 328 0.18 -2.03 19.76
N LYS A 329 0.69 -1.73 20.95
CA LYS A 329 1.52 -0.53 21.21
C LYS A 329 2.73 -0.48 20.27
N ARG A 330 3.36 -1.63 20.04
CA ARG A 330 4.46 -1.85 19.09
C ARG A 330 4.14 -3.10 18.29
N SER A 331 3.98 -2.95 16.99
CA SER A 331 3.76 -4.06 16.07
C SER A 331 5.07 -4.49 15.42
N ALA A 332 5.28 -5.81 15.29
CA ALA A 332 6.40 -6.36 14.52
C ALA A 332 6.22 -6.09 13.01
N ASP A 333 4.99 -6.22 12.50
CA ASP A 333 4.62 -5.76 11.16
C ASP A 333 4.36 -4.24 11.20
N PRO A 334 5.18 -3.41 10.55
CA PRO A 334 4.98 -1.96 10.54
C PRO A 334 3.72 -1.54 9.77
N THR A 335 3.24 -2.35 8.82
CA THR A 335 2.12 -1.99 7.94
C THR A 335 0.78 -1.93 8.68
N ARG A 336 0.67 -2.59 9.84
CA ARG A 336 -0.51 -2.56 10.72
C ARG A 336 -0.40 -1.54 11.86
N GLN A 337 0.69 -0.78 11.98
CA GLN A 337 0.88 0.13 13.11
C GLN A 337 -0.10 1.31 13.06
N LEU A 338 -0.93 1.46 14.09
CA LEU A 338 -1.82 2.62 14.28
C LEU A 338 -1.22 3.62 15.28
N SER A 339 -1.65 4.89 15.21
CA SER A 339 -1.31 5.90 16.21
C SER A 339 -2.04 5.63 17.54
N TRP A 340 -1.51 6.19 18.64
CA TRP A 340 -2.13 6.03 19.97
C TRP A 340 -3.60 6.45 19.98
N ILE A 341 -3.93 7.61 19.40
CA ILE A 341 -5.30 8.12 19.34
C ILE A 341 -6.23 7.21 18.55
N MET A 342 -5.75 6.63 17.43
CA MET A 342 -6.56 5.71 16.63
C MET A 342 -6.83 4.41 17.39
N ARG A 343 -5.85 3.87 18.12
CA ARG A 343 -6.05 2.68 18.95
C ARG A 343 -7.09 2.94 20.04
N TRP A 344 -6.90 4.01 20.82
CA TRP A 344 -7.80 4.35 21.92
C TRP A 344 -9.21 4.66 21.44
N PHE A 345 -9.35 5.56 20.47
CA PHE A 345 -10.64 6.01 19.97
C PHE A 345 -11.46 4.84 19.41
N TRP A 346 -10.86 4.03 18.53
CA TRP A 346 -11.60 2.93 17.91
C TRP A 346 -11.92 1.80 18.89
N SER A 347 -11.02 1.46 19.82
CA SER A 347 -11.34 0.48 20.87
C SER A 347 -12.53 0.92 21.72
N VAL A 348 -12.56 2.18 22.19
CA VAL A 348 -13.68 2.70 22.99
C VAL A 348 -14.96 2.77 22.16
N TRP A 349 -14.87 3.25 20.92
CA TRP A 349 -16.02 3.46 20.07
C TRP A 349 -16.75 2.15 19.74
N PHE A 350 -16.00 1.13 19.33
CA PHE A 350 -16.59 -0.16 18.96
C PHE A 350 -17.10 -0.95 20.18
N ASP A 351 -16.52 -0.74 21.36
CA ASP A 351 -17.03 -1.33 22.61
C ASP A 351 -18.44 -0.83 22.99
N LEU A 352 -18.85 0.35 22.51
CA LEU A 352 -20.23 0.84 22.67
C LEU A 352 -21.26 -0.03 21.94
N ASP A 353 -20.85 -0.65 20.82
CA ASP A 353 -21.66 -1.55 20.00
C ASP A 353 -21.43 -3.05 20.34
N ASN A 354 -20.71 -3.36 21.42
CA ASN A 354 -20.24 -4.72 21.77
C ASN A 354 -19.39 -5.38 20.67
N ILE A 355 -18.60 -4.57 19.96
CA ILE A 355 -17.62 -5.03 18.98
C ILE A 355 -16.25 -4.91 19.64
N TYR A 356 -15.59 -6.04 19.85
CA TYR A 356 -14.40 -6.12 20.67
C TYR A 356 -13.14 -5.98 19.82
N LEU A 357 -12.64 -4.76 19.68
CA LEU A 357 -11.38 -4.52 18.99
C LEU A 357 -10.20 -4.74 19.93
N HIS A 358 -9.54 -5.89 19.74
CA HIS A 358 -8.29 -6.21 20.42
C HIS A 358 -7.32 -6.89 19.44
N HIS A 359 -6.04 -6.57 19.53
CA HIS A 359 -5.02 -7.09 18.61
C HIS A 359 -4.86 -8.61 18.70
N SER A 360 -5.09 -9.20 19.89
CA SER A 360 -4.97 -10.65 20.13
C SER A 360 -5.83 -11.51 19.21
N ARG A 361 -6.95 -10.99 18.69
CA ARG A 361 -7.81 -11.73 17.75
C ARG A 361 -7.04 -12.14 16.50
N ARG A 362 -6.30 -11.18 15.93
CA ARG A 362 -5.48 -11.42 14.76
C ARG A 362 -4.16 -12.09 15.13
N ASP A 363 -3.55 -11.74 16.25
CA ASP A 363 -2.29 -12.39 16.66
C ASP A 363 -2.49 -13.90 16.92
N TYR A 364 -3.65 -14.30 17.47
CA TYR A 364 -3.97 -15.71 17.67
C TYR A 364 -4.29 -16.44 16.37
N LEU A 365 -4.98 -15.76 15.44
CA LEU A 365 -5.19 -16.27 14.08
C LEU A 365 -3.85 -16.53 13.39
N GLU A 366 -2.91 -15.59 13.43
CA GLU A 366 -1.55 -15.71 12.87
C GLU A 366 -0.67 -16.70 13.65
N HIS A 367 -1.02 -17.03 14.90
CA HIS A 367 -0.37 -18.07 15.67
C HIS A 367 -0.84 -19.47 15.25
N LYS A 368 -2.16 -19.66 15.07
CA LYS A 368 -2.77 -20.94 14.72
C LYS A 368 -2.64 -21.28 13.24
N PHE A 369 -2.63 -20.29 12.38
CA PHE A 369 -2.58 -20.44 10.94
C PHE A 369 -1.38 -19.74 10.34
N LYS A 370 -0.94 -20.26 9.22
CA LYS A 370 0.13 -19.67 8.42
C LYS A 370 -0.41 -18.50 7.61
N THR A 371 0.24 -17.35 7.69
CA THR A 371 -0.20 -16.16 6.93
C THR A 371 0.23 -16.28 5.48
N VAL A 372 -0.77 -16.18 4.60
CA VAL A 372 -0.62 -16.26 3.14
C VAL A 372 -0.63 -14.86 2.52
N LYS A 373 -1.63 -14.06 2.87
CA LYS A 373 -1.74 -12.65 2.46
C LYS A 373 -2.20 -11.79 3.61
N SER A 374 -1.70 -10.57 3.64
CA SER A 374 -2.20 -9.55 4.54
C SER A 374 -2.28 -8.19 3.88
N LEU A 375 -3.36 -7.47 4.17
CA LEU A 375 -3.61 -6.12 3.74
C LEU A 375 -4.16 -5.32 4.92
N ASN A 376 -3.53 -4.16 5.19
CA ASN A 376 -3.93 -3.25 6.25
C ASN A 376 -4.35 -1.91 5.64
N CYS A 377 -5.59 -1.52 5.89
CA CYS A 377 -6.21 -0.37 5.23
C CYS A 377 -7.05 0.47 6.19
N LYS A 378 -7.46 1.65 5.72
CA LYS A 378 -8.37 2.56 6.43
C LYS A 378 -9.54 2.88 5.52
N ASN A 379 -10.77 2.66 5.99
CA ASN A 379 -11.98 3.03 5.27
C ASN A 379 -12.32 4.50 5.54
N PRO A 380 -12.25 5.40 4.55
CA PRO A 380 -12.64 6.80 4.70
C PRO A 380 -14.18 6.92 4.71
N PHE A 381 -14.81 6.51 5.82
CA PHE A 381 -16.27 6.44 5.95
C PHE A 381 -16.92 7.83 5.86
N VAL A 382 -16.33 8.82 6.53
CA VAL A 382 -16.71 10.24 6.41
C VAL A 382 -15.47 11.03 6.03
N LYS A 383 -15.29 11.33 4.74
CA LYS A 383 -14.15 12.12 4.28
C LYS A 383 -14.24 13.57 4.76
N PRO A 384 -13.14 14.20 5.21
CA PRO A 384 -11.81 13.66 5.50
C PRO A 384 -11.60 13.13 6.94
N PHE A 385 -12.62 13.15 7.79
CA PHE A 385 -12.44 13.08 9.25
C PHE A 385 -12.40 11.66 9.84
N VAL A 386 -13.17 10.72 9.30
CA VAL A 386 -13.38 9.41 9.93
C VAL A 386 -12.79 8.29 9.06
N HIS A 387 -11.75 7.65 9.59
CA HIS A 387 -11.01 6.58 8.93
C HIS A 387 -11.01 5.31 9.77
N ILE A 388 -11.84 4.33 9.43
CA ILE A 388 -11.99 3.11 10.22
C ILE A 388 -10.92 2.08 9.79
N PRO A 389 -10.01 1.65 10.68
CA PRO A 389 -9.00 0.64 10.35
C PRO A 389 -9.65 -0.72 10.12
N TYR A 390 -9.29 -1.36 9.01
CA TYR A 390 -9.68 -2.74 8.72
C TYR A 390 -8.51 -3.48 8.09
N TYR A 391 -8.54 -4.80 8.21
CA TYR A 391 -7.57 -5.68 7.58
C TYR A 391 -8.28 -6.72 6.71
N VAL A 392 -7.54 -7.22 5.74
CA VAL A 392 -7.84 -8.48 5.05
C VAL A 392 -6.66 -9.40 5.31
N TRP A 393 -6.94 -10.61 5.72
CA TRP A 393 -5.95 -11.64 5.98
C TRP A 393 -6.40 -12.93 5.32
N ILE A 394 -5.49 -13.62 4.65
CA ILE A 394 -5.68 -14.97 4.13
C ILE A 394 -4.62 -15.84 4.79
N GLY A 395 -4.98 -17.06 5.19
CA GLY A 395 -4.05 -18.06 5.69
C GLY A 395 -4.44 -19.48 5.34
N GLY A 396 -3.61 -20.42 5.78
CA GLY A 396 -3.81 -21.86 5.66
C GLY A 396 -3.25 -22.61 6.88
N LYS A 397 -3.32 -23.93 6.88
CA LYS A 397 -2.75 -24.76 7.96
C LYS A 397 -1.23 -24.60 8.09
N GLN A 398 -0.70 -24.82 9.29
CA GLN A 398 0.73 -24.63 9.57
C GLN A 398 1.62 -25.71 8.94
N ASP A 399 1.12 -26.94 8.94
CA ASP A 399 1.77 -28.18 8.54
C ASP A 399 1.50 -28.58 7.09
N ALA A 400 0.70 -27.79 6.37
CA ALA A 400 0.42 -28.07 4.98
C ALA A 400 1.74 -28.12 4.18
N VAL A 401 1.88 -29.11 3.31
CA VAL A 401 2.95 -29.24 2.33
C VAL A 401 2.24 -29.29 0.99
N LEU A 402 2.50 -28.35 0.09
CA LEU A 402 1.81 -28.34 -1.20
C LEU A 402 2.72 -28.81 -2.35
N PRO A 403 2.11 -29.35 -3.42
CA PRO A 403 2.81 -29.76 -4.63
C PRO A 403 3.57 -28.63 -5.33
N GLU A 404 4.64 -28.99 -6.03
CA GLU A 404 5.36 -28.13 -6.97
C GLU A 404 4.45 -27.81 -8.17
N LEU A 405 4.44 -26.55 -8.62
CA LEU A 405 3.47 -26.09 -9.62
C LEU A 405 3.90 -26.53 -11.03
N SER A 406 3.23 -27.51 -11.62
CA SER A 406 3.36 -27.80 -13.06
C SER A 406 2.60 -26.74 -13.87
N LEU A 407 3.30 -26.02 -14.74
CA LEU A 407 2.71 -24.96 -15.57
C LEU A 407 1.95 -25.46 -16.81
N ASP A 408 1.70 -26.77 -16.89
CA ASP A 408 0.97 -27.39 -17.99
C ASP A 408 -0.48 -27.62 -17.59
N GLY A 409 -1.31 -26.60 -17.86
CA GLY A 409 -2.70 -26.61 -17.46
C GLY A 409 -3.68 -25.98 -18.44
N VAL A 410 -3.34 -25.88 -19.73
CA VAL A 410 -4.33 -25.65 -20.81
C VAL A 410 -3.84 -26.25 -22.14
N ALA A 411 -4.09 -27.54 -22.38
CA ALA A 411 -4.47 -28.09 -23.69
C ALA A 411 -4.81 -29.59 -23.59
N LEU A 412 -5.98 -29.90 -24.14
CA LEU A 412 -6.64 -31.19 -24.35
C LEU A 412 -5.72 -32.35 -24.80
N GLY A 413 -5.94 -33.51 -24.19
CA GLY A 413 -5.83 -34.89 -24.72
C GLY A 413 -4.74 -35.22 -25.73
N ALA A 414 -3.73 -35.96 -25.29
CA ALA A 414 -2.94 -36.86 -26.14
C ALA A 414 -2.44 -38.05 -25.31
N ASP A 415 -2.39 -39.21 -25.98
CA ASP A 415 -2.35 -40.58 -25.48
C ASP A 415 -1.17 -41.00 -24.58
N GLU A 416 -1.41 -42.11 -23.88
CA GLU A 416 -0.49 -42.91 -23.07
C GLU A 416 0.80 -43.36 -23.80
N SER A 417 1.90 -43.37 -23.04
CA SER A 417 3.20 -44.09 -23.15
C SER A 417 4.32 -43.12 -22.77
N ASP A 418 5.35 -43.44 -21.98
CA ASP A 418 5.94 -44.71 -21.60
C ASP A 418 6.73 -44.49 -20.29
N SER A 419 6.94 -45.56 -19.53
CA SER A 419 7.74 -45.61 -18.30
C SER A 419 9.24 -45.43 -18.57
N ASP A 420 9.97 -44.71 -17.70
CA ASP A 420 11.17 -45.28 -17.08
C ASP A 420 11.73 -44.47 -15.90
N SER A 421 12.12 -45.21 -14.87
CA SER A 421 12.69 -44.79 -13.60
C SER A 421 14.18 -44.42 -13.69
N ASN A 422 14.62 -43.41 -12.93
CA ASN A 422 15.95 -43.48 -12.31
C ASN A 422 16.06 -42.62 -11.05
N ASP A 423 16.49 -43.28 -9.98
CA ASP A 423 16.61 -42.81 -8.60
C ASP A 423 18.04 -42.34 -8.33
N SER A 424 18.23 -41.27 -7.54
CA SER A 424 19.53 -40.87 -6.99
C SER A 424 19.34 -39.97 -5.75
N PRO A 425 20.09 -40.18 -4.66
CA PRO A 425 19.76 -39.66 -3.33
C PRO A 425 20.18 -38.18 -3.17
N VAL A 426 19.30 -37.40 -2.56
CA VAL A 426 19.54 -35.99 -2.19
C VAL A 426 20.14 -35.95 -0.78
N GLU A 427 21.33 -35.41 -0.62
CA GLU A 427 21.96 -35.14 0.68
C GLU A 427 21.28 -33.95 1.39
N GLU A 428 20.95 -34.15 2.67
CA GLU A 428 20.23 -33.22 3.53
C GLU A 428 21.18 -32.12 4.08
N PHE A 429 20.94 -30.86 3.70
CA PHE A 429 21.77 -29.72 4.11
C PHE A 429 21.27 -29.13 5.44
N THR A 430 22.11 -29.14 6.49
CA THR A 430 21.75 -28.61 7.82
C THR A 430 22.10 -27.13 7.96
N ILE A 431 21.13 -26.30 8.40
CA ILE A 431 21.29 -24.83 8.55
C ILE A 431 21.98 -24.50 9.90
N PRO A 432 23.00 -23.60 9.94
CA PRO A 432 23.67 -23.17 11.17
C PRO A 432 22.76 -22.45 12.19
N SER A 433 23.00 -22.67 13.49
CA SER A 433 22.14 -22.23 14.61
C SER A 433 21.97 -20.71 14.76
N GLU A 434 22.90 -19.91 14.28
CA GLU A 434 22.83 -18.43 14.35
C GLU A 434 21.81 -17.84 13.35
N ILE A 435 21.50 -18.56 12.26
CA ILE A 435 20.46 -18.20 11.29
C ILE A 435 19.06 -18.57 11.84
N ALA A 436 18.98 -19.63 12.65
CA ALA A 436 17.74 -20.06 13.30
C ALA A 436 17.22 -19.03 14.34
N GLU A 437 18.12 -18.32 15.04
CA GLU A 437 17.73 -17.24 15.97
C GLU A 437 17.15 -16.00 15.26
N LEU A 438 17.62 -15.68 14.06
CA LEU A 438 17.03 -14.63 13.21
C LEU A 438 15.67 -15.05 12.62
N ALA A 439 15.52 -16.33 12.26
CA ALA A 439 14.25 -16.91 11.82
C ALA A 439 13.18 -16.90 12.93
N LEU A 440 13.58 -17.02 14.20
CA LEU A 440 12.70 -16.94 15.38
C LEU A 440 12.04 -15.56 15.55
N TYR A 441 12.69 -14.47 15.11
CA TYR A 441 12.10 -13.12 15.06
C TYR A 441 11.28 -12.86 13.79
N SER A 442 11.44 -13.69 12.75
CA SER A 442 10.71 -13.61 11.47
C SER A 442 9.52 -14.59 11.40
N LYS A 443 8.83 -14.84 12.51
CA LYS A 443 7.59 -15.67 12.55
C LYS A 443 6.41 -15.12 11.73
N HIS A 444 6.56 -14.00 11.04
CA HIS A 444 5.46 -13.35 10.30
C HIS A 444 5.40 -13.67 8.81
N VAL A 445 6.42 -14.33 8.24
CA VAL A 445 6.38 -14.77 6.84
C VAL A 445 7.18 -16.06 6.69
N SER A 446 6.54 -17.12 6.23
CA SER A 446 7.19 -18.42 5.98
C SER A 446 8.21 -18.31 4.85
N ALA A 447 9.40 -18.88 5.05
CA ALA A 447 10.31 -19.20 3.96
C ALA A 447 9.76 -20.33 3.07
N ASP A 448 9.06 -21.30 3.67
CA ASP A 448 8.73 -22.58 3.01
C ASP A 448 7.22 -22.90 2.93
N HIS A 449 6.35 -21.92 2.61
CA HIS A 449 4.94 -22.24 2.32
C HIS A 449 4.22 -21.21 1.45
N VAL A 450 3.92 -21.65 0.23
CA VAL A 450 2.60 -21.86 -0.39
C VAL A 450 1.47 -20.87 -0.08
N HIS A 451 0.87 -20.40 -1.18
CA HIS A 451 -0.14 -19.37 -1.36
C HIS A 451 0.41 -17.92 -1.34
N GLY A 452 1.72 -17.76 -1.19
CA GLY A 452 2.43 -16.51 -1.45
C GLY A 452 3.63 -16.75 -2.36
N GLN A 453 3.40 -17.06 -3.64
CA GLN A 453 4.49 -17.20 -4.62
C GLN A 453 5.33 -15.91 -4.77
N GLY A 454 5.03 -14.82 -4.05
CA GLY A 454 5.96 -13.72 -3.85
C GLY A 454 7.34 -14.11 -3.35
N GLN A 455 7.44 -15.11 -2.47
CA GLN A 455 8.74 -15.59 -1.96
C GLN A 455 9.46 -16.55 -2.93
N ARG A 456 8.86 -16.87 -4.08
CA ARG A 456 9.52 -17.63 -5.17
C ARG A 456 10.83 -16.94 -5.58
N TRP A 457 10.74 -15.63 -5.72
CA TRP A 457 11.85 -14.75 -6.07
C TRP A 457 12.31 -13.93 -4.87
N ARG A 458 11.37 -13.41 -4.07
CA ARG A 458 11.66 -12.55 -2.92
C ARG A 458 12.34 -13.35 -1.82
N GLN A 459 13.44 -12.82 -1.28
CA GLN A 459 14.07 -13.38 -0.10
C GLN A 459 13.55 -12.70 1.17
N PRO A 460 13.55 -13.39 2.32
CA PRO A 460 13.23 -12.78 3.61
C PRO A 460 14.07 -11.52 3.87
N PHE A 461 13.47 -10.50 4.50
CA PHE A 461 14.15 -9.24 4.81
C PHE A 461 13.61 -8.58 6.07
N ASP A 462 14.37 -7.66 6.65
CA ASP A 462 13.94 -6.90 7.84
C ASP A 462 12.78 -5.95 7.50
N ALA A 463 11.59 -6.26 8.00
CA ALA A 463 10.39 -5.45 7.83
C ALA A 463 10.57 -4.00 8.34
N LYS A 464 11.52 -3.72 9.24
CA LYS A 464 11.83 -2.34 9.71
C LYS A 464 12.30 -1.41 8.59
N LEU A 465 12.69 -1.95 7.43
CA LEU A 465 13.00 -1.14 6.25
C LEU A 465 11.74 -0.51 5.64
N ILE A 466 10.57 -1.12 5.78
CA ILE A 466 9.33 -0.66 5.12
C ILE A 466 8.99 0.80 5.47
N PRO A 467 8.95 1.24 6.74
CA PRO A 467 8.66 2.64 7.07
C PRO A 467 9.71 3.64 6.60
N ARG A 468 10.92 3.19 6.27
CA ARG A 468 12.01 4.07 5.79
C ARG A 468 11.82 4.44 4.32
N PHE A 469 11.06 3.64 3.57
CA PHE A 469 10.85 3.81 2.14
C PHE A 469 9.36 3.87 1.80
N ASN A 470 8.89 5.05 1.36
CA ASN A 470 7.48 5.25 1.01
C ASN A 470 7.16 4.96 -0.48
N THR A 471 8.18 4.90 -1.34
CA THR A 471 8.03 4.65 -2.78
C THR A 471 9.34 4.15 -3.39
N TYR A 472 9.27 3.57 -4.60
CA TYR A 472 10.42 3.29 -5.44
C TYR A 472 10.94 4.55 -6.16
N ILE A 473 12.21 4.50 -6.57
CA ILE A 473 12.85 5.58 -7.31
C ILE A 473 12.50 5.47 -8.79
N TYR A 474 12.66 4.27 -9.37
CA TYR A 474 12.60 4.04 -10.81
C TYR A 474 11.51 3.03 -11.19
N ALA A 475 10.62 3.38 -12.13
CA ALA A 475 9.68 2.42 -12.74
C ALA A 475 10.32 1.57 -13.86
N PHE A 476 11.43 2.06 -14.41
CA PHE A 476 12.21 1.47 -15.50
C PHE A 476 13.68 1.84 -15.34
N ALA A 477 14.59 1.07 -15.93
CA ALA A 477 16.02 1.38 -15.91
C ALA A 477 16.36 2.41 -17.01
N TRP A 478 17.25 3.35 -16.68
CA TRP A 478 17.80 4.35 -17.62
C TRP A 478 19.05 3.88 -18.36
N GLU A 479 19.53 2.68 -18.03
CA GLU A 479 20.72 2.08 -18.60
C GLU A 479 20.36 1.18 -19.77
N ASP A 480 21.22 1.16 -20.80
CA ASP A 480 21.04 0.26 -21.93
C ASP A 480 21.68 -1.12 -21.69
N PRO A 481 20.88 -2.17 -21.43
CA PRO A 481 21.41 -3.52 -21.19
C PRO A 481 22.02 -4.15 -22.45
N ARG A 482 21.78 -3.61 -23.65
CA ARG A 482 22.44 -4.09 -24.88
C ARG A 482 23.95 -3.86 -24.82
N THR A 483 24.36 -2.73 -24.22
CA THR A 483 25.78 -2.44 -23.96
C THR A 483 26.35 -3.51 -23.01
N ASP A 484 25.62 -3.85 -21.96
CA ASP A 484 26.07 -4.89 -21.02
C ASP A 484 26.24 -6.24 -21.72
N LEU A 485 25.25 -6.67 -22.51
CA LEU A 485 25.30 -7.93 -23.25
C LEU A 485 26.46 -8.00 -24.25
N GLN A 486 26.84 -6.88 -24.87
CA GLN A 486 28.00 -6.81 -25.78
C GLN A 486 29.33 -7.07 -25.07
N PHE A 487 29.51 -6.57 -23.84
CA PHE A 487 30.80 -6.65 -23.14
C PHE A 487 30.89 -7.77 -22.11
N LEU A 488 29.76 -8.17 -21.53
CA LEU A 488 29.71 -9.23 -20.52
C LEU A 488 30.14 -10.57 -21.10
N ASP A 489 29.78 -10.89 -22.35
CA ASP A 489 29.80 -12.26 -22.87
C ASP A 489 29.06 -13.17 -21.88
N LEU A 490 27.76 -12.91 -21.73
CA LEU A 490 26.89 -13.55 -20.75
C LEU A 490 26.44 -14.92 -21.27
N LYS A 491 26.52 -15.94 -20.43
CA LYS A 491 26.26 -17.35 -20.75
C LYS A 491 25.17 -17.91 -19.83
N PRO A 492 24.44 -18.95 -20.25
CA PRO A 492 23.45 -19.61 -19.38
C PRO A 492 24.05 -20.15 -18.08
N SER A 493 25.34 -20.52 -18.05
CA SER A 493 26.03 -20.97 -16.84
C SER A 493 26.42 -19.85 -15.88
N ASP A 494 26.24 -18.58 -16.25
CA ASP A 494 26.67 -17.46 -15.43
C ASP A 494 25.82 -17.29 -14.17
N ARG A 495 26.48 -16.88 -13.09
CA ARG A 495 25.86 -16.50 -11.82
C ARG A 495 26.21 -15.05 -11.56
N MET A 496 25.20 -14.20 -11.43
CA MET A 496 25.41 -12.77 -11.44
C MET A 496 24.78 -12.05 -10.25
N MET A 497 25.38 -10.93 -9.86
CA MET A 497 24.80 -9.95 -8.95
C MET A 497 24.52 -8.65 -9.71
N VAL A 498 23.30 -8.12 -9.56
CA VAL A 498 22.82 -6.94 -10.27
C VAL A 498 22.00 -6.08 -9.30
N ILE A 499 22.15 -4.77 -9.34
CA ILE A 499 21.25 -3.87 -8.62
C ILE A 499 19.85 -3.95 -9.23
N THR A 500 18.80 -4.13 -8.41
CA THR A 500 17.44 -4.40 -8.92
C THR A 500 16.94 -3.30 -9.84
N SER A 501 17.10 -2.03 -9.44
CA SER A 501 16.57 -0.87 -10.19
C SER A 501 15.10 -1.09 -10.60
N GLY A 502 14.66 -0.62 -11.77
CA GLY A 502 13.33 -0.89 -12.31
C GLY A 502 13.07 -2.35 -12.72
N GLY A 503 14.01 -3.27 -12.48
CA GLY A 503 13.93 -4.68 -12.90
C GLY A 503 14.13 -4.93 -14.40
N CYS A 504 14.28 -3.88 -15.21
CA CYS A 504 14.39 -4.02 -16.67
C CYS A 504 15.64 -4.80 -17.09
N ASN A 505 16.80 -4.49 -16.52
CA ASN A 505 18.07 -5.15 -16.87
C ASN A 505 18.05 -6.63 -16.46
N VAL A 506 17.56 -6.92 -15.25
CA VAL A 506 17.37 -8.30 -14.76
C VAL A 506 16.51 -9.11 -15.74
N LEU A 507 15.38 -8.57 -16.17
CA LEU A 507 14.48 -9.25 -17.11
C LEU A 507 15.07 -9.34 -18.52
N GLU A 508 15.86 -8.36 -18.96
CA GLU A 508 16.56 -8.40 -20.24
C GLU A 508 17.53 -9.58 -20.29
N TYR A 509 18.41 -9.70 -19.29
CA TYR A 509 19.39 -10.79 -19.21
C TYR A 509 18.69 -12.15 -19.14
N THR A 510 17.61 -12.23 -18.37
CA THR A 510 16.80 -13.45 -18.22
C THR A 510 16.13 -13.85 -19.54
N ALA A 511 15.58 -12.89 -20.29
CA ALA A 511 14.92 -13.15 -21.57
C ALA A 511 15.93 -13.56 -22.65
N LYS A 512 17.02 -12.80 -22.80
CA LYS A 512 17.99 -13.00 -23.89
C LYS A 512 18.92 -14.18 -23.68
N VAL A 513 19.33 -14.43 -22.43
CA VAL A 513 20.36 -15.45 -22.13
C VAL A 513 19.83 -16.54 -21.20
N GLY A 514 19.11 -16.17 -20.14
CA GLY A 514 18.72 -17.08 -19.07
C GLY A 514 19.90 -17.57 -18.23
N PRO A 515 20.60 -16.69 -17.48
CA PRO A 515 21.67 -17.09 -16.57
C PRO A 515 21.19 -18.05 -15.47
N ALA A 516 22.08 -18.91 -14.97
CA ALA A 516 21.77 -19.91 -13.95
C ALA A 516 21.33 -19.31 -12.61
N ARG A 517 21.78 -18.08 -12.30
CA ARG A 517 21.41 -17.35 -11.08
C ARG A 517 21.56 -15.85 -11.27
N ILE A 518 20.56 -15.08 -10.84
CA ILE A 518 20.62 -13.61 -10.76
C ILE A 518 20.25 -13.16 -9.34
N HIS A 519 21.21 -12.63 -8.60
CA HIS A 519 20.97 -11.94 -7.33
C HIS A 519 20.63 -10.47 -7.63
N ALA A 520 19.34 -10.14 -7.64
CA ALA A 520 18.84 -8.78 -7.77
C ALA A 520 18.81 -8.12 -6.38
N VAL A 521 19.63 -7.10 -6.15
CA VAL A 521 19.82 -6.51 -4.82
C VAL A 521 19.38 -5.05 -4.78
N ASP A 522 18.57 -4.68 -3.79
CA ASP A 522 18.22 -3.29 -3.53
C ASP A 522 17.81 -3.07 -2.08
N LEU A 523 18.30 -2.02 -1.43
CA LEU A 523 17.94 -1.69 -0.05
C LEU A 523 16.49 -1.22 0.08
N ASN A 524 15.93 -0.62 -0.98
CA ASN A 524 14.56 -0.10 -0.99
C ASN A 524 13.57 -1.23 -1.34
N PRO A 525 12.72 -1.68 -0.39
CA PRO A 525 11.74 -2.72 -0.64
C PRO A 525 10.72 -2.33 -1.73
N CYS A 526 10.40 -1.05 -1.89
CA CYS A 526 9.48 -0.61 -2.95
C CYS A 526 10.08 -0.81 -4.34
N GLN A 527 11.40 -0.66 -4.49
CA GLN A 527 12.10 -0.87 -5.75
C GLN A 527 12.06 -2.36 -6.12
N ASN A 528 12.19 -3.24 -5.14
CA ASN A 528 12.03 -4.67 -5.36
C ASN A 528 10.57 -5.11 -5.63
N ASN A 529 9.58 -4.46 -5.02
CA ASN A 529 8.15 -4.69 -5.34
C ASN A 529 7.84 -4.42 -6.82
N MET A 530 8.63 -3.56 -7.50
CA MET A 530 8.54 -3.30 -8.95
C MET A 530 8.92 -4.52 -9.78
N LEU A 531 10.09 -5.11 -9.50
CA LEU A 531 10.55 -6.31 -10.19
C LEU A 531 9.57 -7.47 -9.93
N GLU A 532 9.13 -7.63 -8.68
CA GLU A 532 8.17 -8.67 -8.30
C GLU A 532 6.82 -8.53 -9.05
N LEU A 533 6.34 -7.31 -9.27
CA LEU A 533 5.13 -7.06 -10.07
C LEU A 533 5.29 -7.49 -11.52
N LYS A 534 6.45 -7.25 -12.13
CA LYS A 534 6.73 -7.67 -13.52
C LYS A 534 6.82 -9.18 -13.63
N LEU A 535 7.48 -9.85 -12.68
CA LEU A 535 7.58 -11.30 -12.62
C LEU A 535 6.21 -11.96 -12.43
N ALA A 536 5.37 -11.40 -11.53
CA ALA A 536 3.99 -11.80 -11.38
C ALA A 536 3.21 -11.63 -12.69
N GLY A 537 3.38 -10.49 -13.37
CA GLY A 537 2.78 -10.21 -14.67
C GLY A 537 3.12 -11.25 -15.73
N ILE A 538 4.40 -11.60 -15.87
CA ILE A 538 4.88 -12.61 -16.83
C ILE A 538 4.28 -13.99 -16.50
N SER A 539 4.22 -14.33 -15.21
CA SER A 539 3.75 -15.65 -14.77
C SER A 539 2.24 -15.84 -14.94
N SER A 540 1.43 -14.78 -14.75
CA SER A 540 -0.03 -14.91 -14.62
C SER A 540 -0.86 -14.26 -15.71
N LEU A 541 -0.34 -13.24 -16.41
CA LEU A 541 -1.11 -12.48 -17.41
C LEU A 541 -0.91 -13.06 -18.80
N ASP A 542 -1.77 -12.68 -19.74
CA ASP A 542 -1.46 -12.81 -21.16
C ASP A 542 -0.57 -11.63 -21.63
N TYR A 543 -0.08 -11.70 -22.86
CA TYR A 543 0.80 -10.66 -23.39
C TYR A 543 0.07 -9.31 -23.51
N GLN A 544 -1.23 -9.30 -23.81
CA GLN A 544 -1.98 -8.08 -24.03
C GLN A 544 -2.13 -7.28 -22.73
N ASP A 545 -2.55 -7.91 -21.63
CA ASP A 545 -2.67 -7.27 -20.33
C ASP A 545 -1.29 -6.86 -19.79
N PHE A 546 -0.26 -7.68 -20.03
CA PHE A 546 1.12 -7.34 -19.70
C PHE A 546 1.61 -6.10 -20.46
N TRP A 547 1.34 -6.02 -21.76
CA TRP A 547 1.68 -4.88 -22.62
C TRP A 547 0.93 -3.62 -22.18
N LEU A 548 -0.36 -3.71 -21.89
CA LEU A 548 -1.12 -2.56 -21.38
C LEU A 548 -0.53 -2.02 -20.07
N LEU A 549 -0.12 -2.91 -19.16
CA LEU A 549 0.42 -2.50 -17.87
C LEU A 549 1.84 -1.92 -17.97
N PHE A 550 2.75 -2.58 -18.70
CA PHE A 550 4.18 -2.24 -18.70
C PHE A 550 4.71 -1.63 -20.01
N GLY A 551 3.98 -1.79 -21.11
CA GLY A 551 4.25 -1.17 -22.42
C GLY A 551 3.57 0.19 -22.56
N GLU A 552 2.23 0.22 -22.49
CA GLU A 552 1.43 1.47 -22.51
C GLU A 552 1.49 2.22 -21.17
N GLY A 553 1.87 1.53 -20.09
CA GLY A 553 1.96 2.12 -18.75
C GLY A 553 0.59 2.35 -18.09
N PHE A 554 -0.50 1.80 -18.61
CA PHE A 554 -1.82 1.96 -17.99
C PHE A 554 -2.76 0.82 -18.34
N HIS A 555 -3.33 0.23 -17.29
CA HIS A 555 -4.37 -0.78 -17.40
C HIS A 555 -5.62 -0.37 -16.62
N THR A 556 -6.75 -0.19 -17.29
CA THR A 556 -8.01 0.26 -16.67
C THR A 556 -8.49 -0.68 -15.56
N GLN A 557 -8.20 -1.98 -15.70
CA GLN A 557 -8.58 -3.02 -14.74
C GLN A 557 -7.45 -3.44 -13.78
N PHE A 558 -6.36 -2.67 -13.65
CA PHE A 558 -5.20 -3.06 -12.84
C PHE A 558 -5.55 -3.52 -11.41
N THR A 559 -6.45 -2.80 -10.73
CA THR A 559 -6.86 -3.19 -9.36
C THR A 559 -7.59 -4.55 -9.32
N SER A 560 -8.29 -4.91 -10.39
CA SER A 560 -8.95 -6.22 -10.51
C SER A 560 -7.90 -7.31 -10.71
N LEU A 561 -7.02 -7.14 -11.71
CA LEU A 561 -5.91 -8.06 -12.01
C LEU A 561 -4.99 -8.25 -10.80
N LEU A 562 -4.75 -7.18 -10.04
CA LEU A 562 -3.95 -7.22 -8.81
C LEU A 562 -4.54 -8.17 -7.78
N ASP A 563 -5.86 -8.17 -7.59
CA ASP A 563 -6.53 -9.04 -6.61
C ASP A 563 -6.68 -10.48 -7.11
N THR A 564 -6.83 -10.68 -8.43
CA THR A 564 -7.25 -11.98 -9.00
C THR A 564 -6.13 -12.78 -9.67
N HIS A 565 -5.23 -12.14 -10.43
CA HIS A 565 -4.21 -12.82 -11.24
C HIS A 565 -2.82 -12.65 -10.63
N LEU A 566 -2.48 -11.43 -10.23
CA LEU A 566 -1.16 -11.11 -9.71
C LEU A 566 -1.02 -11.50 -8.24
N SER A 567 -2.11 -11.48 -7.46
CA SER A 567 -2.03 -11.70 -6.02
C SER A 567 -1.37 -13.03 -5.62
N PRO A 568 -1.59 -14.19 -6.28
CA PRO A 568 -0.90 -15.43 -5.92
C PRO A 568 0.62 -15.33 -6.07
N HIS A 569 1.10 -14.55 -7.05
CA HIS A 569 2.51 -14.36 -7.42
C HIS A 569 3.24 -13.27 -6.65
N LEU A 570 2.53 -12.47 -5.87
CA LEU A 570 3.14 -11.40 -5.07
C LEU A 570 3.43 -11.85 -3.64
N SER A 571 4.26 -11.12 -2.93
CA SER A 571 4.51 -11.28 -1.50
C SER A 571 3.46 -10.49 -0.74
N PRO A 572 3.25 -10.75 0.57
CA PRO A 572 2.32 -9.96 1.36
C PRO A 572 2.62 -8.45 1.28
N TYR A 573 3.91 -8.08 1.37
CA TYR A 573 4.35 -6.69 1.31
C TYR A 573 4.23 -6.06 -0.07
N ALA A 574 4.57 -6.79 -1.15
CA ALA A 574 4.39 -6.28 -2.50
C ALA A 574 2.92 -6.08 -2.84
N TYR A 575 2.06 -7.05 -2.51
CA TYR A 575 0.61 -6.92 -2.70
C TYR A 575 0.05 -5.73 -1.91
N HIS A 576 0.43 -5.58 -0.63
CA HIS A 576 0.03 -4.46 0.21
C HIS A 576 0.43 -3.12 -0.42
N PHE A 577 1.69 -2.97 -0.82
CA PHE A 577 2.20 -1.76 -1.47
C PHE A 577 1.43 -1.42 -2.74
N TRP A 578 1.24 -2.39 -3.64
CA TRP A 578 0.52 -2.15 -4.90
C TRP A 578 -0.96 -1.87 -4.67
N LYS A 579 -1.59 -2.50 -3.68
CA LYS A 579 -2.99 -2.23 -3.34
C LYS A 579 -3.19 -0.80 -2.84
N GLN A 580 -2.22 -0.26 -2.11
CA GLN A 580 -2.24 1.13 -1.66
C GLN A 580 -1.94 2.14 -2.77
N THR A 581 -1.21 1.73 -3.82
CA THR A 581 -0.73 2.62 -4.89
C THR A 581 -1.40 2.43 -6.25
N ALA A 582 -2.31 1.46 -6.40
CA ALA A 582 -2.95 1.07 -7.67
C ALA A 582 -3.76 2.15 -8.41
N GLY A 583 -3.97 3.33 -7.81
CA GLY A 583 -4.77 4.43 -8.38
C GLY A 583 -4.06 5.30 -9.42
N PHE A 584 -2.98 4.84 -10.03
CA PHE A 584 -2.22 5.61 -11.02
C PHE A 584 -2.91 5.64 -12.40
N LYS A 585 -2.71 6.75 -13.13
CA LYS A 585 -3.21 6.92 -14.52
C LYS A 585 -2.18 6.62 -15.60
N ASN A 586 -0.90 6.64 -15.23
CA ASN A 586 0.21 6.21 -16.06
C ASN A 586 1.36 5.84 -15.13
N PHE A 587 1.87 4.63 -15.31
CA PHE A 587 2.86 3.98 -14.49
C PHE A 587 4.23 4.65 -14.55
N PHE A 588 4.56 5.32 -15.65
CA PHE A 588 5.84 6.03 -15.77
C PHE A 588 5.81 7.41 -15.09
N LYS A 589 4.64 7.84 -14.60
CA LYS A 589 4.47 9.08 -13.80
C LYS A 589 4.52 8.84 -12.29
N THR A 590 4.73 7.60 -11.84
CA THR A 590 4.84 7.23 -10.42
C THR A 590 6.30 7.06 -10.00
N GLY A 591 6.55 6.85 -8.71
CA GLY A 591 7.91 6.84 -8.15
C GLY A 591 8.55 8.23 -8.09
N CYS A 592 9.81 8.28 -7.66
CA CYS A 592 10.61 9.51 -7.62
C CYS A 592 10.87 10.06 -9.03
N SER A 593 11.29 9.21 -9.97
CA SER A 593 11.55 9.61 -11.37
C SER A 593 10.31 10.16 -12.08
N GLY A 594 9.12 9.67 -11.69
CA GLY A 594 7.84 10.20 -12.15
C GLY A 594 7.62 11.68 -11.79
N LEU A 595 8.26 12.21 -10.75
CA LEU A 595 8.24 13.65 -10.46
C LEU A 595 8.97 14.45 -11.55
N ALA A 596 10.19 14.03 -11.94
CA ALA A 596 10.95 14.68 -13.01
C ALA A 596 10.19 14.63 -14.33
N ILE A 597 9.62 13.46 -14.67
CA ILE A 597 8.79 13.29 -15.86
C ILE A 597 7.56 14.20 -15.82
N ARG A 598 6.86 14.31 -14.69
CA ARG A 598 5.70 15.21 -14.57
C ARG A 598 6.08 16.69 -14.73
N VAL A 599 7.21 17.10 -14.17
CA VAL A 599 7.73 18.47 -14.36
C VAL A 599 8.03 18.71 -15.84
N PHE A 600 8.76 17.80 -16.49
CA PHE A 600 9.06 17.91 -17.92
C PHE A 600 7.79 17.96 -18.79
N GLN A 601 6.82 17.09 -18.53
CA GLN A 601 5.53 17.06 -19.22
C GLN A 601 4.71 18.35 -19.01
N TRP A 602 4.77 18.93 -17.82
CA TRP A 602 4.13 20.22 -17.54
C TRP A 602 4.82 21.36 -18.31
N VAL A 603 6.15 21.39 -18.32
CA VAL A 603 6.95 22.41 -19.01
C VAL A 603 6.73 22.37 -20.52
N THR A 604 6.83 21.19 -21.12
CA THR A 604 6.61 21.00 -22.57
C THR A 604 5.21 21.44 -22.97
N LYS A 605 4.20 21.14 -22.15
CA LYS A 605 2.83 21.59 -22.37
C LYS A 605 2.69 23.12 -22.27
N VAL A 606 3.22 23.74 -21.22
CA VAL A 606 3.13 25.20 -21.00
C VAL A 606 3.88 25.98 -22.07
N LYS A 607 4.99 25.43 -22.58
CA LYS A 607 5.79 26.04 -23.66
C LYS A 607 5.28 25.73 -25.06
N GLY A 608 4.19 24.95 -25.22
CA GLY A 608 3.66 24.57 -26.52
C GLY A 608 4.54 23.57 -27.30
N LEU A 609 5.50 22.93 -26.64
CA LEU A 609 6.48 22.03 -27.26
C LEU A 609 6.00 20.59 -27.42
N SER A 610 4.81 20.24 -26.91
CA SER A 610 4.30 18.87 -27.00
C SER A 610 4.26 18.36 -28.45
N GLY A 611 3.84 19.19 -29.41
CA GLY A 611 3.84 18.82 -30.82
C GLY A 611 5.24 18.59 -31.38
N ALA A 612 6.22 19.43 -30.99
CA ALA A 612 7.61 19.27 -31.42
C ALA A 612 8.23 17.99 -30.85
N VAL A 613 7.96 17.67 -29.59
CA VAL A 613 8.41 16.42 -28.96
C VAL A 613 7.83 15.21 -29.68
N THR A 614 6.53 15.22 -30.01
CA THR A 614 5.90 14.13 -30.77
C THR A 614 6.52 13.98 -32.15
N ARG A 615 6.66 15.07 -32.93
CA ARG A 615 7.31 15.01 -34.26
C ARG A 615 8.74 14.51 -34.17
N MET A 616 9.52 14.95 -33.17
CA MET A 616 10.88 14.46 -32.96
C MET A 616 10.92 12.95 -32.67
N CYS A 617 9.98 12.44 -31.88
CA CYS A 617 9.89 11.01 -31.56
C CYS A 617 9.28 10.16 -32.70
N GLU A 618 8.63 10.78 -33.67
CA GLU A 618 7.99 10.14 -34.82
C GLU A 618 8.77 10.31 -36.13
N ALA A 619 9.81 11.15 -36.14
CA ALA A 619 10.66 11.43 -37.29
C ALA A 619 11.18 10.15 -37.97
N ASP A 620 11.30 10.19 -39.29
CA ASP A 620 11.75 9.04 -40.09
C ASP A 620 13.28 8.94 -40.16
N THR A 621 13.98 10.04 -39.89
CA THR A 621 15.44 10.10 -39.98
C THR A 621 16.05 10.85 -38.78
N ILE A 622 17.28 10.48 -38.43
CA ILE A 622 18.07 11.19 -37.40
C ILE A 622 18.28 12.66 -37.79
N ALA A 623 18.41 12.97 -39.09
CA ALA A 623 18.60 14.34 -39.56
C ALA A 623 17.37 15.22 -39.26
N GLU A 624 16.17 14.71 -39.50
CA GLU A 624 14.90 15.39 -39.16
C GLU A 624 14.75 15.53 -37.64
N GLN A 625 14.96 14.45 -36.89
CA GLN A 625 14.93 14.44 -35.42
C GLN A 625 15.86 15.53 -34.84
N LYS A 626 17.10 15.59 -35.34
CA LYS A 626 18.11 16.56 -34.92
C LYS A 626 17.70 17.99 -35.31
N ALA A 627 17.14 18.20 -36.50
CA ALA A 627 16.67 19.51 -36.91
C ALA A 627 15.58 20.05 -35.97
N ILE A 628 14.63 19.21 -35.57
CA ILE A 628 13.58 19.58 -34.60
C ILE A 628 14.18 19.87 -33.21
N TRP A 629 15.12 19.05 -32.75
CA TRP A 629 15.82 19.28 -31.49
C TRP A 629 16.51 20.64 -31.48
N ASP A 630 17.36 20.92 -32.46
CA ASP A 630 18.18 22.14 -32.48
C ASP A 630 17.33 23.41 -32.62
N SER A 631 16.28 23.37 -33.44
CA SER A 631 15.47 24.55 -33.76
C SER A 631 14.35 24.81 -32.76
N GLU A 632 13.68 23.77 -32.24
CA GLU A 632 12.46 23.92 -31.46
C GLU A 632 12.61 23.53 -29.98
N ILE A 633 13.33 22.45 -29.65
CA ILE A 633 13.30 21.88 -28.29
C ILE A 633 14.50 22.35 -27.45
N ARG A 634 15.71 22.19 -27.97
CA ARG A 634 16.99 22.46 -27.31
C ARG A 634 17.08 23.86 -26.69
N PRO A 635 16.64 24.96 -27.36
CA PRO A 635 16.72 26.31 -26.78
C PRO A 635 15.90 26.48 -25.49
N HIS A 636 14.77 25.77 -25.39
CA HIS A 636 13.93 25.78 -24.20
C HIS A 636 14.41 24.79 -23.14
N PHE A 637 14.89 23.62 -23.57
CA PHE A 637 15.43 22.61 -22.66
C PHE A 637 16.69 23.12 -21.94
N LEU A 638 17.63 23.75 -22.65
CA LEU A 638 18.88 24.28 -22.09
C LEU A 638 18.75 25.69 -21.50
N SER A 639 17.54 26.13 -21.20
CA SER A 639 17.31 27.47 -20.66
C SER A 639 17.80 27.62 -19.22
N SER A 640 18.26 28.82 -18.85
CA SER A 640 18.93 29.08 -17.56
C SER A 640 18.08 28.74 -16.33
N TRP A 641 16.74 28.75 -16.44
CA TRP A 641 15.85 28.40 -15.34
C TRP A 641 15.81 26.88 -15.09
N LEU A 642 15.84 26.04 -16.14
CA LEU A 642 15.86 24.58 -15.97
C LEU A 642 17.20 24.14 -15.37
N ILE A 643 18.30 24.72 -15.85
CA ILE A 643 19.64 24.49 -15.29
C ILE A 643 19.71 24.89 -13.80
N ARG A 644 19.03 25.97 -13.39
CA ARG A 644 18.91 26.34 -11.97
C ARG A 644 18.15 25.31 -11.14
N ILE A 645 17.14 24.65 -11.70
CA ILE A 645 16.42 23.55 -11.03
C ILE A 645 17.31 22.31 -10.94
N LEU A 646 18.06 21.99 -12.01
CA LEU A 646 19.01 20.88 -12.03
C LEU A 646 20.22 21.11 -11.11
N ASN A 647 20.55 22.35 -10.77
CA ASN A 647 21.56 22.68 -9.75
C ASN A 647 21.01 22.65 -8.30
N ASN A 648 19.80 22.12 -8.07
CA ASN A 648 19.23 22.01 -6.74
C ASN A 648 19.32 20.57 -6.21
N ASP A 649 20.19 20.35 -5.24
CA ASP A 649 20.44 19.04 -4.62
C ASP A 649 19.17 18.33 -4.14
N ARG A 650 18.18 19.07 -3.62
CA ARG A 650 16.92 18.46 -3.14
C ARG A 650 16.07 17.95 -4.30
N PHE A 651 16.05 18.67 -5.41
CA PHE A 651 15.32 18.25 -6.60
C PHE A 651 16.00 17.05 -7.24
N LEU A 652 17.33 17.09 -7.39
CA LEU A 652 18.12 15.98 -7.93
C LEU A 652 17.96 14.71 -7.12
N TRP A 653 18.11 14.78 -5.80
CA TRP A 653 17.92 13.63 -4.93
C TRP A 653 16.47 13.12 -4.96
N GLY A 654 15.50 14.03 -4.81
CA GLY A 654 14.09 13.67 -4.72
C GLY A 654 13.43 13.23 -6.03
N ALA A 655 13.93 13.69 -7.18
CA ALA A 655 13.32 13.44 -8.49
C ALA A 655 14.18 12.57 -9.41
N LEU A 656 15.51 12.63 -9.30
CA LEU A 656 16.45 11.91 -10.18
C LEU A 656 17.32 10.89 -9.43
N GLY A 657 17.25 10.83 -8.10
CA GLY A 657 18.06 9.91 -7.30
C GLY A 657 19.55 10.25 -7.26
N VAL A 658 19.96 11.46 -7.67
CA VAL A 658 21.38 11.85 -7.76
C VAL A 658 21.85 12.44 -6.42
N PRO A 659 22.82 11.81 -5.72
CA PRO A 659 23.34 12.32 -4.45
C PRO A 659 24.35 13.46 -4.65
N PRO A 660 24.64 14.23 -3.57
CA PRO A 660 25.63 15.31 -3.63
C PRO A 660 27.05 14.87 -4.05
N ALA A 661 27.47 13.65 -3.70
CA ALA A 661 28.79 13.12 -4.07
C ALA A 661 28.92 12.94 -5.60
N GLN A 662 27.92 12.31 -6.22
CA GLN A 662 27.86 12.18 -7.67
C GLN A 662 27.75 13.54 -8.37
N MET A 663 26.95 14.47 -7.84
CA MET A 663 26.88 15.84 -8.38
C MET A 663 28.24 16.56 -8.29
N GLN A 664 29.00 16.37 -7.22
CA GLN A 664 30.34 16.94 -7.12
C GLN A 664 31.27 16.42 -8.24
N MET A 665 31.21 15.13 -8.57
CA MET A 665 31.97 14.58 -9.71
C MET A 665 31.60 15.26 -11.03
N ILE A 666 30.30 15.51 -11.25
CA ILE A 666 29.82 16.23 -12.45
C ILE A 666 30.36 17.67 -12.49
N LEU A 667 30.34 18.37 -11.35
CA LEU A 667 30.81 19.75 -11.25
C LEU A 667 32.32 19.88 -11.47
N GLU A 668 33.11 18.89 -11.07
CA GLU A 668 34.56 18.86 -11.27
C GLU A 668 34.96 18.71 -12.75
N GLU A 669 34.09 18.14 -13.60
CA GLU A 669 34.40 17.86 -15.01
C GLU A 669 33.86 18.88 -16.03
N GLY A 670 33.10 19.88 -15.61
CA GLY A 670 32.63 20.92 -16.53
C GLY A 670 31.38 21.67 -16.09
N GLY A 671 30.60 21.11 -15.15
CA GLY A 671 29.35 21.72 -14.67
C GLY A 671 28.09 21.01 -15.18
N ALA A 672 26.94 21.32 -14.56
CA ALA A 672 25.68 20.66 -14.89
C ALA A 672 25.17 20.98 -16.30
N TYR A 673 25.46 22.18 -16.84
CA TYR A 673 25.05 22.54 -18.20
C TYR A 673 25.79 21.68 -19.23
N GLU A 674 27.10 21.60 -19.09
CA GLU A 674 28.00 20.82 -19.93
C GLU A 674 27.64 19.34 -19.85
N TYR A 675 27.31 18.83 -18.66
CA TYR A 675 26.83 17.46 -18.48
C TYR A 675 25.54 17.19 -19.28
N VAL A 676 24.55 18.08 -19.19
CA VAL A 676 23.29 17.95 -19.93
C VAL A 676 23.53 18.00 -21.44
N VAL A 677 24.34 18.95 -21.92
CA VAL A 677 24.71 19.05 -23.35
C VAL A 677 25.42 17.78 -23.83
N ASN A 678 26.45 17.34 -23.11
CA ASN A 678 27.23 16.15 -23.46
C ASN A 678 26.43 14.85 -23.35
N THR A 679 25.32 14.85 -22.60
CA THR A 679 24.40 13.72 -22.52
C THR A 679 23.40 13.74 -23.67
N PHE A 680 22.63 14.81 -23.82
CA PHE A 680 21.47 14.82 -24.72
C PHE A 680 21.81 15.10 -26.19
N ASP A 681 22.75 16.00 -26.49
CA ASP A 681 23.06 16.33 -27.89
C ASP A 681 23.58 15.09 -28.67
N PRO A 682 24.50 14.26 -28.12
CA PRO A 682 24.92 13.03 -28.80
C PRO A 682 23.80 12.01 -28.96
N ILE A 683 22.93 11.84 -27.95
CA ILE A 683 21.81 10.90 -28.01
C ILE A 683 20.90 11.25 -29.19
N ILE A 684 20.51 12.51 -29.31
CA ILE A 684 19.64 12.98 -30.38
C ILE A 684 20.35 12.91 -31.74
N ALA A 685 21.66 13.17 -31.80
CA ALA A 685 22.42 13.20 -33.05
C ALA A 685 22.86 11.83 -33.56
N GLN A 686 22.91 10.80 -32.70
CA GLN A 686 23.51 9.49 -33.02
C GLN A 686 22.53 8.33 -32.91
N THR A 687 21.44 8.46 -32.15
CA THR A 687 20.45 7.39 -31.96
C THR A 687 19.07 7.80 -32.47
N HIS A 688 18.37 6.87 -33.09
CA HIS A 688 17.01 7.10 -33.57
C HIS A 688 16.01 6.88 -32.42
N LEU A 689 15.35 7.92 -31.94
CA LEU A 689 14.42 7.81 -30.80
C LEU A 689 13.27 6.85 -31.09
N ARG A 690 12.75 6.87 -32.31
CA ARG A 690 11.59 6.06 -32.70
C ARG A 690 11.90 4.57 -32.73
N ASP A 691 13.01 4.21 -33.36
CA ASP A 691 13.27 2.83 -33.81
C ASP A 691 14.42 2.15 -33.05
N ASP A 692 15.15 2.87 -32.19
CA ASP A 692 16.31 2.32 -31.46
C ASP A 692 16.35 2.72 -29.97
N ASN A 693 16.13 3.99 -29.65
CA ASN A 693 16.33 4.51 -28.30
C ASN A 693 15.03 4.59 -27.48
N TYR A 694 14.56 3.42 -27.04
CA TYR A 694 13.31 3.28 -26.31
C TYR A 694 13.33 3.89 -24.90
N PHE A 695 14.51 4.13 -24.30
CA PHE A 695 14.64 4.70 -22.95
C PHE A 695 14.16 6.14 -22.90
N TYR A 696 14.65 6.97 -23.83
CA TYR A 696 14.26 8.37 -23.90
C TYR A 696 12.89 8.52 -24.56
N TYR A 697 12.57 7.68 -25.56
CA TYR A 697 11.23 7.63 -26.13
C TYR A 697 10.17 7.43 -25.04
N LEU A 698 10.37 6.46 -24.13
CA LEU A 698 9.47 6.21 -23.01
C LEU A 698 9.25 7.45 -22.14
N CYS A 699 10.31 8.20 -21.84
CA CYS A 699 10.22 9.38 -20.98
C CYS A 699 9.45 10.53 -21.64
N LEU A 700 9.58 10.66 -22.96
CA LEU A 700 8.95 11.69 -23.76
C LEU A 700 7.47 11.35 -24.05
N MET A 701 7.20 10.09 -24.41
CA MET A 701 5.90 9.61 -24.91
C MET A 701 5.06 8.89 -23.85
N LEU A 702 5.65 8.54 -22.70
CA LEU A 702 5.01 7.83 -21.57
C LEU A 702 4.43 6.46 -21.94
N LYS A 703 5.04 5.83 -22.94
CA LYS A 703 4.80 4.46 -23.39
C LYS A 703 6.00 3.97 -24.20
N TYR A 704 6.15 2.66 -24.32
CA TYR A 704 7.12 2.07 -25.24
C TYR A 704 6.59 2.12 -26.69
N ASN A 705 7.50 2.18 -27.65
CA ASN A 705 7.17 1.95 -29.05
C ASN A 705 7.22 0.43 -29.32
N PRO A 706 6.16 -0.20 -29.89
CA PRO A 706 6.19 -1.62 -30.26
C PRO A 706 7.36 -2.02 -31.17
N ARG A 707 7.95 -1.08 -31.92
CA ARG A 707 9.11 -1.32 -32.79
C ARG A 707 10.46 -1.33 -32.07
N ALA A 708 10.54 -0.66 -30.92
CA ALA A 708 11.78 -0.48 -30.17
C ALA A 708 11.46 -0.64 -28.67
N LEU A 709 11.82 -1.80 -28.13
CA LEU A 709 11.47 -2.18 -26.76
C LEU A 709 12.49 -3.14 -26.15
N PRO A 710 12.55 -3.23 -24.81
CA PRO A 710 13.27 -4.29 -24.11
C PRO A 710 12.75 -5.68 -24.50
N ALA A 711 13.62 -6.68 -24.51
CA ALA A 711 13.28 -8.04 -24.90
C ALA A 711 12.12 -8.63 -24.10
N TYR A 712 12.07 -8.39 -22.78
CA TYR A 712 11.00 -8.90 -21.93
C TYR A 712 9.62 -8.29 -22.20
N LEU A 713 9.55 -7.16 -22.90
CA LEU A 713 8.32 -6.53 -23.36
C LEU A 713 7.93 -6.95 -24.78
N SER A 714 8.80 -7.64 -25.51
CA SER A 714 8.45 -8.22 -26.82
C SER A 714 7.55 -9.44 -26.62
N GLN A 715 6.70 -9.74 -27.60
CA GLN A 715 5.86 -10.93 -27.54
C GLN A 715 6.69 -12.22 -27.47
N GLU A 716 7.79 -12.29 -28.22
CA GLU A 716 8.73 -13.42 -28.21
C GLU A 716 9.41 -13.60 -26.85
N GLY A 717 9.96 -12.51 -26.29
CA GLY A 717 10.64 -12.56 -25.00
C GLY A 717 9.67 -12.83 -23.85
N PHE A 718 8.47 -12.26 -23.87
CA PHE A 718 7.40 -12.59 -22.94
C PHE A 718 7.06 -14.09 -22.99
N GLN A 719 6.85 -14.64 -24.20
CA GLN A 719 6.52 -16.05 -24.36
C GLN A 719 7.68 -16.96 -23.94
N THR A 720 8.91 -16.56 -24.22
CA THR A 720 10.12 -17.28 -23.78
C THR A 720 10.18 -17.37 -22.26
N LEU A 721 9.94 -16.25 -21.56
CA LEU A 721 9.96 -16.22 -20.09
C LEU A 721 8.78 -16.99 -19.49
N LYS A 722 7.60 -16.90 -20.11
CA LYS A 722 6.39 -17.59 -19.64
C LYS A 722 6.46 -19.11 -19.80
N SER A 723 7.03 -19.58 -20.92
CA SER A 723 7.21 -21.02 -21.22
C SER A 723 8.42 -21.66 -20.54
N ASN A 724 9.33 -20.87 -19.96
CA ASN A 724 10.53 -21.37 -19.27
C ASN A 724 10.59 -20.85 -17.83
N PRO A 725 9.79 -21.41 -16.90
CA PRO A 725 9.64 -20.89 -15.54
C PRO A 725 10.96 -20.93 -14.74
N SER A 726 11.82 -21.91 -15.05
CA SER A 726 13.16 -22.05 -14.47
C SER A 726 14.04 -20.81 -14.66
N ARG A 727 13.84 -20.05 -15.75
CA ARG A 727 14.54 -18.77 -15.96
C ARG A 727 14.09 -17.69 -14.98
N LEU A 728 12.80 -17.67 -14.63
CA LEU A 728 12.29 -16.76 -13.59
C LEU A 728 12.76 -17.22 -12.21
N ASP A 729 12.82 -18.53 -11.95
CA ASP A 729 13.34 -19.13 -10.70
C ASP A 729 14.83 -18.88 -10.47
N ALA A 730 15.57 -18.61 -11.54
CA ALA A 730 16.96 -18.18 -11.45
C ALA A 730 17.10 -16.83 -10.71
N ILE A 731 16.06 -15.99 -10.69
CA ILE A 731 16.08 -14.67 -10.06
C ILE A 731 15.82 -14.78 -8.56
N LYS A 732 16.68 -14.17 -7.75
CA LYS A 732 16.53 -14.01 -6.30
C LYS A 732 16.62 -12.53 -5.95
N ILE A 733 15.56 -12.01 -5.34
CA ILE A 733 15.39 -10.58 -5.01
C ILE A 733 15.71 -10.36 -3.53
N HIS A 734 16.79 -9.65 -3.25
CA HIS A 734 17.30 -9.38 -1.91
C HIS A 734 16.98 -7.94 -1.49
N THR A 735 16.40 -7.76 -0.29
CA THR A 735 16.26 -6.42 0.32
C THR A 735 17.27 -6.23 1.42
N ASP A 736 18.46 -5.81 1.04
CA ASP A 736 19.54 -5.53 1.97
C ASP A 736 20.60 -4.67 1.27
N MET A 737 21.64 -4.29 2.01
CA MET A 737 22.86 -3.73 1.44
C MET A 737 23.59 -4.80 0.62
N ILE A 738 24.23 -4.38 -0.48
CA ILE A 738 25.00 -5.26 -1.37
C ILE A 738 26.02 -6.07 -0.59
N ILE A 739 26.80 -5.42 0.28
CA ILE A 739 27.81 -6.08 1.10
C ILE A 739 27.24 -7.19 2.00
N ASN A 740 26.04 -7.01 2.55
CA ASN A 740 25.39 -8.01 3.39
C ASN A 740 24.95 -9.21 2.56
N VAL A 741 24.37 -8.98 1.39
CA VAL A 741 24.00 -10.08 0.46
C VAL A 741 25.23 -10.85 0.02
N LEU A 742 26.29 -10.15 -0.38
CA LEU A 742 27.56 -10.78 -0.78
C LEU A 742 28.11 -11.65 0.35
N ASN A 743 28.12 -11.15 1.58
CA ASN A 743 28.69 -11.88 2.72
C ASN A 743 27.84 -13.06 3.18
N ASN A 744 26.51 -12.93 3.18
CA ASN A 744 25.61 -13.88 3.82
C ASN A 744 24.92 -14.85 2.86
N GLN A 745 24.76 -14.48 1.58
CA GLN A 745 23.93 -15.21 0.61
C GLN A 745 24.71 -15.70 -0.61
N VAL A 746 25.99 -15.37 -0.70
CA VAL A 746 26.85 -15.70 -1.85
C VAL A 746 28.14 -16.35 -1.34
N SER A 747 28.49 -17.49 -1.92
CA SER A 747 29.71 -18.23 -1.60
C SER A 747 30.93 -17.56 -2.24
N ASP A 748 32.10 -17.77 -1.64
CA ASP A 748 33.36 -17.27 -2.21
C ASP A 748 33.62 -17.91 -3.58
N GLY A 749 34.01 -17.09 -4.56
CA GLY A 749 34.22 -17.55 -5.94
C GLY A 749 32.98 -17.97 -6.72
N GLU A 750 31.76 -17.71 -6.22
CA GLU A 750 30.50 -18.11 -6.87
C GLU A 750 30.15 -17.22 -8.08
N LEU A 751 30.38 -15.90 -7.99
CA LEU A 751 29.89 -14.96 -8.98
C LEU A 751 30.82 -14.91 -10.21
N THR A 752 30.25 -15.00 -11.40
CA THR A 752 30.99 -14.81 -12.66
C THR A 752 30.83 -13.39 -13.21
N LYS A 753 29.69 -12.74 -12.96
CA LYS A 753 29.41 -11.36 -13.40
C LYS A 753 28.86 -10.52 -12.25
N VAL A 754 29.28 -9.26 -12.16
CA VAL A 754 28.74 -8.30 -11.20
C VAL A 754 28.43 -6.99 -11.91
N ILE A 755 27.25 -6.42 -11.68
CA ILE A 755 26.81 -5.15 -12.26
C ILE A 755 26.43 -4.20 -11.12
N LEU A 756 27.29 -3.22 -10.90
CA LEU A 756 27.18 -2.23 -9.80
C LEU A 756 26.52 -0.92 -10.24
N MET A 757 26.19 -0.74 -11.52
CA MET A 757 25.66 0.55 -12.02
C MET A 757 26.54 1.74 -11.59
N ASP A 758 25.97 2.91 -11.36
CA ASP A 758 26.64 4.14 -10.91
C ASP A 758 26.67 4.34 -9.39
N HIS A 759 26.27 3.33 -8.62
CA HIS A 759 26.09 3.49 -7.17
C HIS A 759 27.40 3.78 -6.41
N LEU A 760 28.55 3.37 -6.95
CA LEU A 760 29.86 3.68 -6.35
C LEU A 760 30.18 5.18 -6.37
N ASP A 761 29.53 5.97 -7.24
CA ASP A 761 29.63 7.44 -7.22
C ASP A 761 29.04 8.05 -5.93
N TRP A 762 28.32 7.26 -5.14
CA TRP A 762 27.63 7.71 -3.93
C TRP A 762 28.48 7.52 -2.68
N PHE A 763 29.55 6.72 -2.78
CA PHE A 763 30.25 6.16 -1.64
C PHE A 763 31.43 7.04 -1.18
N SER A 764 31.77 6.89 0.10
CA SER A 764 33.09 7.29 0.59
C SER A 764 34.16 6.31 0.07
N PRO A 765 35.45 6.70 0.06
CA PRO A 765 36.54 5.79 -0.27
C PRO A 765 36.53 4.50 0.57
N GLU A 766 36.20 4.62 1.86
CA GLU A 766 36.16 3.49 2.80
C GLU A 766 35.02 2.51 2.47
N ASP A 767 33.83 3.04 2.20
CA ASP A 767 32.66 2.21 1.83
C ASP A 767 32.87 1.52 0.48
N ALA A 768 33.45 2.22 -0.50
CA ALA A 768 33.75 1.64 -1.80
C ALA A 768 34.81 0.54 -1.70
N ASP A 769 35.87 0.74 -0.92
CA ASP A 769 36.88 -0.29 -0.72
C ASP A 769 36.31 -1.54 -0.03
N ALA A 770 35.43 -1.37 0.96
CA ALA A 770 34.76 -2.48 1.62
C ALA A 770 33.90 -3.30 0.65
N GLU A 771 33.08 -2.64 -0.18
CA GLU A 771 32.25 -3.35 -1.14
C GLU A 771 33.07 -3.98 -2.28
N ILE A 772 34.04 -3.26 -2.84
CA ILE A 772 34.92 -3.78 -3.90
C ILE A 772 35.73 -4.98 -3.39
N SER A 773 36.17 -4.97 -2.13
CA SER A 773 36.82 -6.11 -1.48
C SER A 773 35.88 -7.33 -1.38
N ALA A 774 34.63 -7.11 -1.00
CA ALA A 774 33.62 -8.19 -0.97
C ALA A 774 33.36 -8.74 -2.38
N VAL A 775 33.18 -7.87 -3.38
CA VAL A 775 33.02 -8.26 -4.78
C VAL A 775 34.21 -9.09 -5.26
N SER A 776 35.44 -8.64 -5.00
CA SER A 776 36.67 -9.38 -5.35
C SER A 776 36.70 -10.79 -4.75
N LYS A 777 36.29 -10.93 -3.49
CA LYS A 777 36.29 -12.21 -2.77
C LYS A 777 35.21 -13.17 -3.30
N LYS A 778 34.04 -12.65 -3.63
CA LYS A 778 32.88 -13.44 -4.10
C LYS A 778 32.94 -13.78 -5.57
N MET A 779 33.79 -13.11 -6.34
CA MET A 779 33.95 -13.37 -7.77
C MET A 779 34.91 -14.52 -8.06
N LYS A 780 34.53 -15.36 -9.03
CA LYS A 780 35.39 -16.39 -9.62
C LYS A 780 36.56 -15.73 -10.35
N LYS A 781 37.75 -16.37 -10.32
CA LYS A 781 38.89 -15.94 -11.16
C LYS A 781 38.48 -15.88 -12.63
N GLY A 782 38.75 -14.75 -13.29
CA GLY A 782 38.32 -14.48 -14.66
C GLY A 782 36.88 -13.94 -14.80
N GLY A 783 36.15 -13.77 -13.69
CA GLY A 783 34.89 -13.06 -13.65
C GLY A 783 35.03 -11.58 -14.03
N LYS A 784 33.91 -10.94 -14.36
CA LYS A 784 33.90 -9.52 -14.78
C LYS A 784 32.94 -8.69 -13.92
N ALA A 785 33.43 -7.55 -13.42
CA ALA A 785 32.63 -6.55 -12.76
C ALA A 785 32.41 -5.36 -13.71
N PHE A 786 31.19 -4.84 -13.75
CA PHE A 786 30.76 -3.73 -14.59
C PHE A 786 30.12 -2.65 -13.72
N TRP A 787 30.46 -1.41 -14.02
CA TRP A 787 29.89 -0.23 -13.38
C TRP A 787 29.83 0.90 -14.39
N ARG A 788 29.04 1.91 -14.07
CA ARG A 788 28.96 3.18 -14.79
C ARG A 788 29.37 4.29 -13.84
N SER A 789 29.70 5.47 -14.36
CA SER A 789 30.01 6.62 -13.51
C SER A 789 29.64 7.90 -14.23
N ALA A 790 29.26 8.91 -13.43
CA ALA A 790 29.16 10.28 -13.89
C ALA A 790 30.54 10.87 -14.23
N GLY A 791 31.62 10.35 -13.64
CA GLY A 791 33.00 10.74 -13.94
C GLY A 791 33.59 9.91 -15.08
N LYS A 792 34.39 10.54 -15.95
CA LYS A 792 35.11 9.86 -17.05
C LYS A 792 36.20 8.92 -16.54
N ARG A 793 36.78 9.21 -15.38
CA ARG A 793 37.82 8.40 -14.72
C ARG A 793 37.55 8.37 -13.22
N PRO A 794 36.61 7.53 -12.75
CA PRO A 794 36.29 7.48 -11.33
C PRO A 794 37.49 7.01 -10.50
N TRP A 795 37.62 7.57 -9.30
CA TRP A 795 38.74 7.33 -8.37
C TRP A 795 38.79 5.87 -7.89
N TYR A 796 37.64 5.19 -7.79
CA TYR A 796 37.56 3.80 -7.36
C TYR A 796 38.07 2.79 -8.41
N ASN A 797 38.46 3.23 -9.62
CA ASN A 797 39.20 2.38 -10.56
C ASN A 797 40.49 1.84 -9.94
N GLU A 798 41.21 2.68 -9.19
CA GLU A 798 42.45 2.29 -8.51
C GLU A 798 42.17 1.24 -7.43
N LEU A 799 41.03 1.31 -6.75
CA LEU A 799 40.62 0.31 -5.75
C LEU A 799 40.36 -1.05 -6.41
N PHE A 800 39.66 -1.08 -7.55
CA PHE A 800 39.50 -2.33 -8.31
C PHE A 800 40.86 -2.93 -8.71
N GLU A 801 41.81 -2.11 -9.18
CA GLU A 801 43.15 -2.57 -9.54
C GLU A 801 43.93 -3.12 -8.33
N GLN A 802 43.83 -2.45 -7.17
CA GLN A 802 44.43 -2.91 -5.92
C GLN A 802 43.84 -4.25 -5.43
N ARG A 803 42.57 -4.54 -5.75
CA ARG A 803 41.91 -5.81 -5.47
C ARG A 803 42.12 -6.87 -6.57
N GLY A 804 43.00 -6.62 -7.53
CA GLY A 804 43.43 -7.60 -8.54
C GLY A 804 42.60 -7.62 -9.82
N PHE A 805 41.71 -6.64 -10.03
CA PHE A 805 41.03 -6.45 -11.29
C PHE A 805 41.90 -5.70 -12.31
N LYS A 806 41.54 -5.79 -13.59
CA LYS A 806 42.10 -4.95 -14.66
C LYS A 806 41.00 -4.01 -15.15
N ALA A 807 41.06 -2.74 -14.76
CA ALA A 807 40.05 -1.75 -15.15
C ALA A 807 40.23 -1.36 -16.62
N LYS A 808 39.16 -1.49 -17.42
CA LYS A 808 39.15 -1.08 -18.83
C LYS A 808 37.81 -0.40 -19.16
N ALA A 809 37.88 0.76 -19.82
CA ALA A 809 36.69 1.44 -20.32
C ALA A 809 36.04 0.63 -21.46
N ALA A 810 34.72 0.48 -21.42
CA ALA A 810 33.97 -0.33 -22.37
C ALA A 810 33.80 0.32 -23.77
N ALA A 811 33.75 1.65 -23.90
CA ALA A 811 33.60 2.33 -25.20
C ALA A 811 34.78 3.26 -25.53
N PRO A 812 35.13 3.45 -26.83
CA PRO A 812 36.29 4.25 -27.24
C PRO A 812 35.98 5.73 -27.05
N ALA A 813 36.71 6.40 -26.17
CA ALA A 813 36.87 7.84 -26.29
C ALA A 813 37.56 8.10 -27.64
N LYS A 814 36.81 8.43 -28.70
CA LYS A 814 37.44 9.12 -29.85
C LYS A 814 37.93 10.46 -29.29
N PRO A 815 39.25 10.70 -29.27
CA PRO A 815 39.76 11.99 -28.83
C PRO A 815 39.23 13.03 -29.83
N SER A 816 38.61 14.09 -29.33
CA SER A 816 38.47 15.30 -30.11
C SER A 816 39.89 15.73 -30.50
N SER A 817 40.16 15.73 -31.80
CA SER A 817 41.40 16.22 -32.38
C SER A 817 41.56 17.70 -32.02
N GLY A 818 42.38 17.97 -31.01
CA GLY A 818 42.65 19.32 -30.49
C GLY A 818 43.78 19.32 -29.47
N GLY A 819 44.85 18.58 -29.75
CA GLY A 819 46.04 18.51 -28.89
C GLY A 819 46.91 19.77 -28.97
N GLY A 820 46.43 20.89 -28.42
CA GLY A 820 47.29 22.01 -28.03
C GLY A 820 47.94 21.68 -26.67
N LYS A 821 49.27 21.58 -26.63
CA LYS A 821 50.05 21.42 -25.38
C LYS A 821 49.72 22.54 -24.39
N ALA A 822 48.79 22.31 -23.46
CA ALA A 822 48.54 23.21 -22.35
C ALA A 822 49.56 22.94 -21.23
N LYS A 823 50.45 23.91 -21.01
CA LYS A 823 51.34 24.00 -19.84
C LYS A 823 50.59 23.65 -18.56
N LYS A 824 51.18 22.80 -17.71
CA LYS A 824 50.78 22.62 -16.29
C LYS A 824 50.68 23.98 -15.61
N LYS A 825 49.48 24.56 -15.54
CA LYS A 825 49.19 25.71 -14.68
C LYS A 825 49.01 25.18 -13.26
N LYS A 826 50.00 25.44 -12.42
CA LYS A 826 49.95 25.28 -10.96
C LYS A 826 48.94 26.32 -10.44
N TRP A 827 47.68 25.92 -10.22
CA TRP A 827 46.68 26.83 -9.67
C TRP A 827 46.82 26.91 -8.15
N SER A 828 46.92 28.13 -7.63
CA SER A 828 46.89 28.45 -6.21
C SER A 828 45.55 28.04 -5.61
N LYS A 829 45.55 27.19 -4.57
CA LYS A 829 44.38 26.83 -3.75
C LYS A 829 43.42 28.01 -3.58
N GLY A 830 42.34 28.04 -4.37
CA GLY A 830 41.19 28.87 -4.06
C GLY A 830 40.51 28.24 -2.86
N LYS A 831 40.45 28.96 -1.73
CA LYS A 831 39.66 28.53 -0.57
C LYS A 831 38.19 28.53 -0.97
N VAL A 832 37.69 27.39 -1.44
CA VAL A 832 36.26 27.06 -1.35
C VAL A 832 35.94 27.04 0.14
N LYS A 833 34.87 27.72 0.55
CA LYS A 833 34.42 27.74 1.94
C LYS A 833 34.01 26.30 2.30
N ASP A 834 34.86 25.59 3.04
CA ASP A 834 34.59 24.25 3.55
C ASP A 834 33.16 24.16 4.11
N LYS A 835 32.45 23.06 3.83
CA LYS A 835 31.20 22.71 4.51
C LYS A 835 31.47 22.82 6.01
N ALA A 836 30.78 23.74 6.69
CA ALA A 836 30.97 23.96 8.11
C ALA A 836 30.56 22.70 8.87
N ASN A 837 31.54 21.92 9.31
CA ASN A 837 31.34 20.73 10.12
C ASN A 837 30.99 21.19 11.54
N ASN A 838 29.74 21.60 11.74
CA ASN A 838 29.30 22.24 12.96
C ASN A 838 29.18 21.20 14.08
N ALA A 839 29.84 21.45 15.22
CA ALA A 839 29.75 20.60 16.38
C ALA A 839 28.30 20.46 16.87
N VAL A 840 27.94 19.24 17.28
CA VAL A 840 26.61 18.89 17.79
C VAL A 840 26.59 18.63 19.31
N VAL A 841 27.75 18.73 19.96
CA VAL A 841 27.95 18.70 21.42
C VAL A 841 28.95 19.80 21.80
N PHE A 842 28.81 20.44 22.98
CA PHE A 842 29.85 21.31 23.53
C PHE A 842 30.95 20.46 24.16
N ASP A 843 32.19 20.60 23.69
CA ASP A 843 33.36 20.22 24.47
C ASP A 843 33.71 21.34 25.46
N LYS A 844 34.57 21.02 26.45
CA LYS A 844 35.00 21.98 27.47
C LYS A 844 35.62 23.24 26.85
N ALA A 845 36.44 23.07 25.81
CA ALA A 845 37.12 24.17 25.14
C ALA A 845 36.16 25.16 24.44
N THR A 846 35.12 24.65 23.75
CA THR A 846 34.12 25.48 23.06
C THR A 846 33.16 26.13 24.05
N HIS A 847 32.85 25.48 25.17
CA HIS A 847 32.05 26.08 26.25
C HIS A 847 32.78 27.21 26.99
N ASP A 848 34.06 27.04 27.31
CA ASP A 848 34.89 28.11 27.88
C ASP A 848 35.00 29.31 26.92
N LYS A 849 35.12 29.03 25.61
CA LYS A 849 35.14 30.04 24.55
C LYS A 849 33.81 30.77 24.43
N LEU A 850 32.68 30.07 24.54
CA LEU A 850 31.33 30.65 24.56
C LEU A 850 31.20 31.68 25.67
N LEU A 851 31.55 31.29 26.91
CA LEU A 851 31.41 32.15 28.10
C LEU A 851 32.35 33.37 28.06
N LYS A 852 33.52 33.25 27.44
CA LYS A 852 34.49 34.34 27.34
C LYS A 852 34.23 35.30 26.18
N GLU A 853 33.91 34.78 24.99
CA GLU A 853 33.85 35.61 23.78
C GLU A 853 32.47 36.21 23.52
N VAL A 854 31.38 35.46 23.72
CA VAL A 854 30.04 35.93 23.33
C VAL A 854 29.57 37.16 24.11
N PRO A 855 29.86 37.33 25.42
CA PRO A 855 29.50 38.55 26.14
C PRO A 855 30.21 39.82 25.63
N THR A 856 31.22 39.69 24.76
CA THR A 856 31.87 40.85 24.12
C THR A 856 31.13 41.32 22.87
N TYR A 857 30.24 40.50 22.31
CA TYR A 857 29.61 40.77 21.02
C TYR A 857 28.51 41.83 21.14
N LYS A 858 28.50 42.79 20.21
CA LYS A 858 27.44 43.80 20.11
C LYS A 858 26.13 43.21 19.59
N LEU A 859 26.19 42.18 18.75
CA LEU A 859 25.04 41.47 18.20
C LEU A 859 25.20 39.97 18.46
N VAL A 860 24.23 39.40 19.18
CA VAL A 860 24.18 37.98 19.52
C VAL A 860 22.90 37.40 18.92
N THR A 861 23.05 36.47 17.98
CA THR A 861 21.95 35.73 17.35
C THR A 861 22.35 34.27 17.14
N PRO A 862 21.39 33.35 16.93
CA PRO A 862 21.73 31.97 16.61
C PRO A 862 22.66 31.84 15.40
N SER A 863 22.48 32.66 14.36
CA SER A 863 23.35 32.65 13.18
C SER A 863 24.77 33.13 13.46
N VAL A 864 24.93 34.16 14.32
CA VAL A 864 26.26 34.64 14.74
C VAL A 864 27.03 33.57 15.53
N LEU A 865 26.35 32.84 16.42
CA LEU A 865 26.97 31.77 17.20
C LEU A 865 27.34 30.56 16.33
N VAL A 866 26.47 30.19 15.38
CA VAL A 866 26.76 29.11 14.42
C VAL A 866 28.01 29.43 13.60
N ASP A 867 28.14 30.66 13.10
CA ASP A 867 29.30 31.05 12.29
C ASP A 867 30.60 31.17 13.11
N ARG A 868 30.54 31.75 14.32
CA ARG A 868 31.75 32.04 15.12
C ARG A 868 32.23 30.89 15.98
N LEU A 869 31.32 30.10 16.54
CA LEU A 869 31.65 28.94 17.39
C LEU A 869 31.62 27.62 16.62
N ARG A 870 31.20 27.62 15.35
CA ARG A 870 31.08 26.40 14.51
C ARG A 870 30.24 25.33 15.21
N ILE A 871 29.15 25.74 15.85
CA ILE A 871 28.17 24.85 16.51
C ILE A 871 26.87 24.82 15.71
N ASN A 872 26.05 23.79 15.88
CA ASN A 872 24.76 23.72 15.22
C ASN A 872 23.73 24.72 15.80
N GLY A 873 22.66 25.00 15.05
CA GLY A 873 21.65 25.98 15.47
C GLY A 873 20.84 25.58 16.72
N SER A 874 20.78 24.29 17.06
CA SER A 874 20.11 23.82 18.27
C SER A 874 20.94 24.16 19.51
N LEU A 875 22.25 23.89 19.47
CA LEU A 875 23.20 24.27 20.52
C LEU A 875 23.30 25.79 20.67
N ALA A 876 23.34 26.54 19.57
CA ALA A 876 23.36 28.00 19.63
C ALA A 876 22.16 28.58 20.39
N ARG A 877 20.96 27.97 20.25
CA ARG A 877 19.75 28.38 20.99
C ARG A 877 19.76 27.97 22.46
N VAL A 878 20.46 26.90 22.82
CA VAL A 878 20.67 26.51 24.22
C VAL A 878 21.69 27.44 24.87
N ALA A 879 22.80 27.71 24.18
CA ALA A 879 23.86 28.61 24.62
C ALA A 879 23.37 30.05 24.88
N ILE A 880 22.49 30.57 24.01
CA ILE A 880 21.89 31.89 24.21
C ILE A 880 21.02 31.92 25.47
N ARG A 881 20.24 30.86 25.74
CA ARG A 881 19.44 30.76 26.98
C ARG A 881 20.32 30.71 28.22
N GLU A 882 21.40 29.93 28.19
CA GLU A 882 22.36 29.86 29.30
C GLU A 882 23.03 31.22 29.56
N LEU A 883 23.43 31.95 28.51
CA LEU A 883 24.04 33.28 28.64
C LEU A 883 23.04 34.34 29.13
N GLU A 884 21.77 34.23 28.73
CA GLU A 884 20.67 35.08 29.20
C GLU A 884 20.35 34.81 30.68
N GLU A 885 20.24 33.54 31.08
CA GLU A 885 20.04 33.12 32.48
C GLU A 885 21.18 33.58 33.40
N ARG A 886 22.41 33.62 32.89
CA ARG A 886 23.60 34.14 33.61
C ARG A 886 23.71 35.66 33.58
N GLY A 887 22.80 36.37 32.92
CA GLY A 887 22.79 37.84 32.82
C GLY A 887 23.95 38.42 32.00
N LEU A 888 24.61 37.62 31.16
CA LEU A 888 25.77 38.05 30.37
C LEU A 888 25.36 38.71 29.04
N ILE A 889 24.14 38.42 28.57
CA ILE A 889 23.51 39.03 27.39
C ILE A 889 22.08 39.42 27.74
N ARG A 890 21.53 40.40 27.02
CA ARG A 890 20.13 40.85 27.17
C ARG A 890 19.40 40.78 25.84
N LEU A 891 18.13 40.37 25.90
CA LEU A 891 17.24 40.36 24.74
C LEU A 891 16.96 41.80 24.29
N VAL A 892 17.07 42.05 22.99
CA VAL A 892 16.77 43.35 22.37
C VAL A 892 15.47 43.28 21.59
N SER A 893 15.22 42.18 20.88
CA SER A 893 14.00 41.99 20.09
C SER A 893 13.68 40.50 19.90
N ALA A 894 12.40 40.14 20.01
CA ALA A 894 11.91 38.78 19.80
C ALA A 894 10.87 38.75 18.67
N HIS A 895 11.12 37.93 17.64
CA HIS A 895 10.17 37.60 16.59
C HIS A 895 10.12 36.07 16.41
N GLY A 896 8.99 35.53 15.93
CA GLY A 896 8.80 34.08 15.76
C GLY A 896 9.81 33.39 14.84
N SER A 897 10.52 34.16 14.00
CA SER A 897 11.58 33.67 13.11
C SER A 897 13.01 33.96 13.57
N GLN A 898 13.23 34.89 14.51
CA GLN A 898 14.57 35.35 14.90
C GLN A 898 14.53 36.03 16.27
N LEU A 899 15.48 35.68 17.15
CA LEU A 899 15.73 36.37 18.41
C LEU A 899 17.05 37.15 18.31
N ILE A 900 17.05 38.39 18.80
CA ILE A 900 18.20 39.32 18.75
C ILE A 900 18.59 39.72 20.15
N TYR A 901 19.86 39.49 20.50
CA TYR A 901 20.45 39.80 21.79
C TYR A 901 21.65 40.73 21.64
N THR A 902 22.01 41.41 22.72
CA THR A 902 23.25 42.19 22.84
C THR A 902 23.93 41.90 24.17
N ARG A 903 25.21 42.26 24.30
CA ARG A 903 25.93 42.15 25.57
C ARG A 903 25.24 42.93 26.69
N ALA A 904 25.32 42.41 27.92
CA ALA A 904 24.89 43.16 29.10
C ALA A 904 25.87 44.32 29.37
N THR A 905 25.38 45.56 29.33
CA THR A 905 26.12 46.76 29.74
C THR A 905 25.60 47.21 31.10
N LYS A 906 26.49 47.40 32.09
CA LYS A 906 26.09 48.03 33.35
C LYS A 906 25.74 49.50 33.07
N ALA A 907 24.54 49.91 33.53
CA ALA A 907 23.92 51.23 33.44
C ALA A 907 23.44 51.65 32.04
N GLU A 908 22.13 51.49 31.79
CA GLU A 908 21.17 52.60 31.75
C GLU A 908 19.74 52.02 31.60
N ASP A 909 18.83 52.62 32.37
CA ASP A 909 17.36 52.52 32.36
C ASP A 909 16.65 51.39 33.15
N ALA A 910 16.25 51.78 34.36
CA ALA A 910 14.98 51.40 35.01
C ALA A 910 14.08 52.66 35.06
N PRO A 911 12.77 52.57 35.37
CA PRO A 911 11.75 51.60 34.96
C PRO A 911 10.48 52.31 34.40
N VAL A 912 9.59 51.58 33.72
CA VAL A 912 8.16 51.96 33.67
C VAL A 912 7.31 50.73 33.96
N GLU A 913 6.31 50.96 34.80
CA GLU A 913 5.59 50.06 35.67
C GLU A 913 4.75 48.96 35.01
N ALA A 914 4.49 47.98 35.88
CA ALA A 914 3.60 46.85 35.73
C ALA A 914 2.15 47.24 35.39
N THR A 915 1.48 46.34 34.66
CA THR A 915 0.11 45.95 35.05
C THR A 915 0.04 44.44 35.20
N GLU A 916 -0.34 44.04 36.41
CA GLU A 916 -0.40 42.69 36.93
C GLU A 916 -1.37 41.77 36.17
N LYS A 917 -0.96 40.51 36.05
CA LYS A 917 -1.83 39.33 35.94
C LYS A 917 -2.51 39.07 37.28
N LYS A 918 -3.74 38.53 37.31
CA LYS A 918 -4.12 37.55 38.35
C LYS A 918 -5.02 36.42 37.82
N ALA A 919 -4.52 35.20 37.98
CA ALA A 919 -5.31 34.07 38.48
C ALA A 919 -4.52 33.45 39.65
N PRO A 920 -5.17 33.02 40.75
CA PRO A 920 -4.50 32.81 42.03
C PRO A 920 -4.10 31.36 42.24
N LYS A 921 -3.00 31.11 42.97
CA LYS A 921 -2.89 29.91 43.81
C LYS A 921 -2.23 30.20 45.16
N LYS A 922 -2.78 29.50 46.14
CA LYS A 922 -2.65 29.59 47.60
C LYS A 922 -1.21 29.58 48.12
N LYS A 923 -1.00 30.43 49.13
CA LYS A 923 -0.01 30.27 50.21
C LYS A 923 -0.16 28.92 50.91
N ALA A 924 0.94 28.31 51.29
CA ALA A 924 1.32 28.20 52.69
C ALA A 924 2.81 27.85 52.78
N ALA A 925 3.55 28.70 53.47
CA ALA A 925 4.89 28.48 53.97
C ALA A 925 4.80 27.93 55.40
N ALA A 926 5.87 27.24 55.82
CA ALA A 926 6.44 27.24 57.17
C ALA A 926 7.91 26.83 56.93
N GLU A 927 8.87 27.76 57.06
CA GLU A 927 9.61 28.08 58.30
C GLU A 927 10.45 26.87 58.72
N GLU A 928 11.75 26.89 58.43
CA GLU A 928 12.84 27.58 59.16
C GLU A 928 13.41 26.67 60.25
N GLU A 929 14.69 26.34 60.12
CA GLU A 929 15.67 26.43 61.20
C GLU A 929 17.08 26.34 60.58
N ASP A 930 17.75 27.50 60.58
CA ASP A 930 19.11 27.79 61.01
C ASP A 930 20.25 26.78 60.82
N ASP A 931 21.33 27.35 60.26
CA ASP A 931 22.75 27.16 60.55
C ASP A 931 23.36 25.75 60.44
N GLU A 932 24.03 25.48 59.30
CA GLU A 932 25.51 25.45 59.17
C GLU A 932 25.96 25.28 57.71
#